data_AF-A0A7X1Z9E2-F1
#
_entry.id   AF-A0A7X1Z9E2-F1
#
_cell.length_a   1.000
_cell.length_b   1.000
_cell.length_c   1.000
_cell.angle_alpha   90.00
_cell.angle_beta   90.00
_cell.angle_gamma   90.00
#
_symmetry.space_group_name_H-M   'P 1'
#
loop_
_entity.id
_entity.type
_entity.pdbx_description
1 polymer ?
#
loop_
_entity_poly.entity_id
_entity_poly.type
_entity_poly.pdbx_seq_one_letter_code
_entity_poly.pdbx_strand_id
1 'polypeptide(L)'
;MIHKKLIVKVGMTMGILLLLFSTIAPSVAAYTTSKDIVTKDDVSVEIKQIKELNNAFLNVYVDDSTDVLPQTLTTLLSKDSVGGYGNYTVMDSPRDVKRYVYPGATDAQLRGATITPEQAVAWLHHVGYTATLINRPLTTNEIKEKLDASIPIIPILSSSNTTDWLGGAYAGLLYAHDDVAVAKNPKLNKSFIEAINLGDGMIQDGQENQPFSFNNSKSDEQNTQNSGKYQWKQTITDIKKDPSMINAQTIDSNRVGGIFQSKKTISGQYSSVEFTDSSIIKATQSHDVPTISYGTYMQNKAWMPAVTSGWTGVPGGTLRMEAFKANVTHLPEGITGGISYSAHVQNIGWQAAVSDGAMAGTTGQSLRIEAIKINLTGKLAQQYDIYYSGYIEGTGYTDYVKNGEILGKTGTSKMLNGVNILLRKKTPSPSQEVKESAVKLINLYEDGNHQKTISDLESFAKISSSDAVSAQQIMDWYHFLGFEFDTNQGRFSKDKAMALNDTGRIYLTLLKASKESTGLKNYGLIGTGYMNNSAGYQPNMVTFSDQDVVPYARWVPTAKEKINVDLLFERQKNYSYDTFSTIDLYGNAVDDFQEEVTLYNIRAKKIDDKVVFPSTGTGTNPSVTDVKSNANFKTISSFSVREVQGQEPWCAEYDAAAIINSLNKISNESTNNVVTAKDLMASYLPGKTEEQLKKMGGQDIKSSLTVLKNKYQVAADVIDRKLTFGEVKQQIDNGQPIEMDVFDKDNDAPRGTENNSGHAILIVGYVIPKDGDISTHAPYYEIWNPWWGKTFYVSSSASIINLCGT
;
A
#
# COMPACT_ATOMS: atom_id res chain seq x y z
N MET A 1 -38.17 -23.15 -39.52
CA MET A 1 -39.14 -22.07 -39.77
C MET A 1 -40.15 -22.01 -38.63
N ILE A 2 -40.30 -20.83 -38.02
CA ILE A 2 -41.55 -20.25 -37.46
C ILE A 2 -42.11 -20.95 -36.20
N HIS A 3 -41.82 -20.44 -34.99
CA HIS A 3 -42.54 -19.38 -34.24
C HIS A 3 -43.89 -19.79 -33.60
N LYS A 4 -44.02 -19.58 -32.27
CA LYS A 4 -45.00 -18.71 -31.54
C LYS A 4 -44.96 -19.06 -30.04
N LYS A 5 -44.60 -18.19 -29.06
CA LYS A 5 -45.13 -16.89 -28.55
C LYS A 5 -46.54 -16.94 -27.92
N LEU A 6 -46.64 -16.61 -26.61
CA LEU A 6 -47.56 -15.67 -25.90
C LEU A 6 -47.33 -15.86 -24.36
N ILE A 7 -46.96 -14.92 -23.47
CA ILE A 7 -47.39 -13.56 -23.04
C ILE A 7 -48.75 -13.49 -22.31
N VAL A 8 -48.76 -12.87 -21.10
CA VAL A 8 -49.72 -11.88 -20.48
C VAL A 8 -49.87 -12.16 -18.95
N LYS A 9 -49.29 -11.35 -18.02
CA LYS A 9 -49.81 -10.13 -17.28
C LYS A 9 -50.87 -10.47 -16.19
N VAL A 10 -51.04 -9.88 -15.00
CA VAL A 10 -50.67 -8.61 -14.30
C VAL A 10 -51.07 -8.76 -12.81
N GLY A 11 -50.49 -7.98 -11.88
CA GLY A 11 -51.18 -7.64 -10.62
C GLY A 11 -50.34 -6.90 -9.58
N MET A 12 -50.50 -5.58 -9.49
CA MET A 12 -49.94 -4.70 -8.45
C MET A 12 -51.12 -3.96 -7.79
N THR A 13 -51.14 -3.82 -6.45
CA THR A 13 -51.81 -2.71 -5.73
C THR A 13 -51.38 -2.64 -4.25
N MET A 14 -51.17 -1.40 -3.79
CA MET A 14 -50.78 -0.89 -2.45
C MET A 14 -51.74 -1.31 -1.32
N GLY A 15 -51.41 -1.28 -0.02
CA GLY A 15 -50.26 -0.79 0.75
C GLY A 15 -50.61 -0.80 2.26
N ILE A 16 -49.65 -0.61 3.16
CA ILE A 16 -49.77 0.00 4.52
C ILE A 16 -48.35 0.29 5.04
N LEU A 17 -48.20 1.46 5.64
CA LEU A 17 -47.00 2.00 6.27
C LEU A 17 -46.70 1.28 7.61
N LEU A 18 -45.46 0.80 7.80
CA LEU A 18 -44.88 0.56 9.12
C LEU A 18 -43.37 0.85 9.05
N LEU A 19 -42.92 1.90 9.73
CA LEU A 19 -41.54 2.03 10.20
C LEU A 19 -41.24 0.85 11.12
N LEU A 20 -40.10 0.16 10.95
CA LEU A 20 -39.26 -0.46 11.99
C LEU A 20 -38.08 -1.24 11.35
N PHE A 21 -36.87 -0.83 11.73
CA PHE A 21 -35.56 -1.51 11.74
C PHE A 21 -34.94 -2.10 10.46
N SER A 22 -33.63 -1.86 10.37
CA SER A 22 -32.66 -2.39 9.40
C SER A 22 -32.87 -3.86 9.10
N THR A 23 -33.31 -4.16 7.88
CA THR A 23 -33.18 -5.52 7.33
C THR A 23 -31.71 -5.70 6.94
N ILE A 24 -30.97 -6.41 7.79
CA ILE A 24 -29.70 -7.03 7.43
C ILE A 24 -29.96 -7.82 6.14
N ALA A 25 -29.26 -7.49 5.07
CA ALA A 25 -29.32 -8.28 3.85
C ALA A 25 -28.88 -9.71 4.19
N PRO A 26 -29.64 -10.76 3.80
CA PRO A 26 -29.19 -12.13 4.02
C PRO A 26 -27.84 -12.32 3.32
N SER A 27 -26.87 -12.89 4.04
CA SER A 27 -25.55 -13.22 3.52
C SER A 27 -25.71 -14.01 2.21
N VAL A 28 -25.26 -13.45 1.09
CA VAL A 28 -25.10 -14.22 -0.14
C VAL A 28 -23.99 -15.23 0.12
N ALA A 29 -24.25 -16.52 -0.09
CA ALA A 29 -23.23 -17.55 0.08
C ALA A 29 -22.01 -17.23 -0.79
N ALA A 30 -20.81 -17.28 -0.20
CA ALA A 30 -19.55 -16.91 -0.88
C ALA A 30 -19.13 -17.93 -1.97
N TYR A 31 -19.66 -19.15 -1.90
CA TYR A 31 -19.35 -20.27 -2.80
C TYR A 31 -20.61 -21.08 -3.12
N THR A 32 -20.53 -21.92 -4.15
CA THR A 32 -21.64 -22.76 -4.60
C THR A 32 -21.28 -24.24 -4.63
N THR A 33 -22.23 -25.11 -4.30
CA THR A 33 -22.05 -26.57 -4.38
C THR A 33 -22.63 -27.16 -5.66
N SER A 34 -21.89 -28.10 -6.25
CA SER A 34 -22.36 -29.00 -7.31
C SER A 34 -22.51 -30.42 -6.78
N LYS A 35 -23.37 -31.19 -7.44
CA LYS A 35 -23.65 -32.59 -7.11
C LYS A 35 -23.58 -33.42 -8.39
N ASP A 36 -22.70 -34.40 -8.40
CA ASP A 36 -22.53 -35.36 -9.49
C ASP A 36 -22.83 -36.79 -9.00
N ILE A 37 -23.54 -37.58 -9.80
CA ILE A 37 -23.89 -38.97 -9.47
C ILE A 37 -23.25 -39.89 -10.50
N VAL A 38 -22.45 -40.84 -10.02
CA VAL A 38 -21.81 -41.89 -10.83
C VAL A 38 -22.34 -43.24 -10.38
N THR A 39 -22.92 -44.02 -11.30
CA THR A 39 -23.48 -45.35 -10.99
C THR A 39 -22.75 -46.43 -11.80
N LYS A 40 -22.30 -47.49 -11.12
CA LYS A 40 -21.72 -48.68 -11.74
C LYS A 40 -21.98 -49.92 -10.88
N ASP A 41 -22.44 -51.02 -11.50
CA ASP A 41 -22.62 -52.33 -10.87
C ASP A 41 -23.37 -52.29 -9.51
N ASP A 42 -24.56 -51.67 -9.47
CA ASP A 42 -25.42 -51.48 -8.29
C ASP A 42 -24.82 -50.63 -7.14
N VAL A 43 -23.68 -49.97 -7.38
CA VAL A 43 -23.09 -48.98 -6.48
C VAL A 43 -23.28 -47.59 -7.08
N SER A 44 -23.88 -46.68 -6.30
CA SER A 44 -23.99 -45.26 -6.66
C SER A 44 -23.08 -44.44 -5.76
N VAL A 45 -22.23 -43.62 -6.38
CA VAL A 45 -21.38 -42.64 -5.70
C VAL A 45 -21.91 -41.26 -6.02
N GLU A 46 -22.36 -40.56 -4.99
CA GLU A 46 -22.74 -39.15 -5.08
C GLU A 46 -21.56 -38.31 -4.61
N ILE A 47 -21.01 -37.47 -5.49
CA ILE A 47 -19.94 -36.54 -5.15
C ILE A 47 -20.56 -35.16 -5.03
N LYS A 48 -20.36 -34.52 -3.87
CA LYS A 48 -20.71 -33.12 -3.65
C LYS A 48 -19.45 -32.29 -3.50
N GLN A 49 -19.39 -31.18 -4.21
CA GLN A 49 -18.18 -30.37 -4.35
C GLN A 49 -18.49 -28.88 -4.30
N ILE A 50 -17.63 -28.08 -3.67
CA ILE A 50 -17.63 -26.63 -3.83
C ILE A 50 -17.03 -26.31 -5.21
N LYS A 51 -17.86 -25.77 -6.11
CA LYS A 51 -17.57 -25.63 -7.54
C LYS A 51 -16.32 -24.78 -7.81
N GLU A 52 -16.19 -23.67 -7.09
CA GLU A 52 -15.12 -22.69 -7.30
C GLU A 52 -13.75 -23.17 -6.79
N LEU A 53 -13.74 -24.20 -5.95
CA LEU A 53 -12.53 -24.74 -5.32
C LEU A 53 -12.00 -26.00 -6.01
N ASN A 54 -12.59 -26.41 -7.13
CA ASN A 54 -12.06 -27.50 -7.94
C ASN A 54 -10.72 -27.10 -8.59
N ASN A 55 -9.65 -27.83 -8.26
CA ASN A 55 -8.27 -27.46 -8.64
C ASN A 55 -7.93 -26.04 -8.17
N ALA A 56 -8.24 -25.72 -6.91
CA ALA A 56 -8.03 -24.38 -6.35
C ALA A 56 -6.58 -23.94 -6.50
N PHE A 57 -5.64 -24.91 -6.44
CA PHE A 57 -4.20 -24.68 -6.51
C PHE A 57 -3.59 -24.97 -7.90
N LEU A 58 -4.40 -25.06 -8.96
CA LEU A 58 -3.86 -25.22 -10.31
C LEU A 58 -2.94 -24.04 -10.68
N ASN A 59 -1.69 -24.34 -11.02
CA ASN A 59 -0.62 -23.37 -11.30
C ASN A 59 -0.23 -22.48 -10.10
N VAL A 60 -0.63 -22.84 -8.88
CA VAL A 60 -0.14 -22.19 -7.65
C VAL A 60 1.08 -22.96 -7.19
N TYR A 61 2.24 -22.31 -7.25
CA TYR A 61 3.49 -22.86 -6.76
C TYR A 61 4.07 -21.96 -5.68
N VAL A 62 4.59 -22.58 -4.63
CA VAL A 62 5.18 -21.89 -3.49
C VAL A 62 6.60 -22.40 -3.30
N ASP A 63 7.58 -21.52 -3.55
CA ASP A 63 9.01 -21.77 -3.34
C ASP A 63 9.39 -21.82 -1.85
N ASP A 64 8.72 -20.99 -1.05
CA ASP A 64 8.99 -20.81 0.37
C ASP A 64 7.88 -21.45 1.20
N SER A 65 8.22 -22.50 1.92
CA SER A 65 7.29 -23.26 2.75
C SER A 65 6.45 -22.44 3.72
N THR A 66 6.97 -21.29 4.14
CA THR A 66 6.31 -20.38 5.07
C THR A 66 5.15 -19.61 4.45
N ASP A 67 5.04 -19.61 3.12
CA ASP A 67 3.92 -19.03 2.36
C ASP A 67 2.73 -19.99 2.20
N VAL A 68 2.82 -21.27 2.60
CA VAL A 68 1.76 -22.26 2.31
C VAL A 68 0.41 -21.87 2.92
N LEU A 69 0.33 -21.58 4.22
CA LEU A 69 -0.93 -21.15 4.86
C LEU A 69 -1.41 -19.78 4.34
N PRO A 70 -0.57 -18.72 4.27
CA PRO A 70 -0.93 -17.45 3.62
C PRO A 70 -1.49 -17.62 2.20
N GLN A 71 -0.84 -18.44 1.36
CA GLN A 71 -1.26 -18.69 -0.01
C GLN A 71 -2.58 -19.47 -0.07
N THR A 72 -2.81 -20.41 0.85
CA THR A 72 -4.10 -21.11 0.95
C THR A 72 -5.24 -20.14 1.26
N LEU A 73 -5.03 -19.16 2.15
CA LEU A 73 -6.01 -18.12 2.47
C LEU A 73 -6.30 -17.23 1.25
N THR A 74 -5.27 -16.69 0.60
CA THR A 74 -5.43 -15.81 -0.57
C THR A 74 -6.05 -16.53 -1.75
N THR A 75 -5.67 -17.79 -1.99
CA THR A 75 -6.27 -18.62 -3.04
C THR A 75 -7.75 -18.86 -2.75
N LEU A 76 -8.13 -19.19 -1.51
CA LEU A 76 -9.52 -19.39 -1.13
C LEU A 76 -10.37 -18.14 -1.41
N LEU A 77 -9.91 -16.98 -0.96
CA LEU A 77 -10.64 -15.72 -1.16
C LEU A 77 -10.72 -15.32 -2.64
N SER A 78 -9.70 -15.62 -3.46
CA SER A 78 -9.70 -15.34 -4.90
C SER A 78 -10.79 -16.08 -5.70
N LYS A 79 -11.39 -17.12 -5.11
CA LYS A 79 -12.42 -17.97 -5.73
C LYS A 79 -13.85 -17.62 -5.31
N ASP A 80 -14.06 -16.58 -4.50
CA ASP A 80 -15.40 -16.11 -4.09
C ASP A 80 -16.19 -15.57 -5.30
N SER A 81 -17.37 -16.15 -5.57
CA SER A 81 -18.12 -15.92 -6.82
C SER A 81 -19.07 -14.71 -6.80
N VAL A 82 -19.19 -13.98 -5.68
CA VAL A 82 -20.16 -12.87 -5.53
C VAL A 82 -19.67 -11.55 -6.16
N GLY A 83 -18.57 -11.56 -6.91
CA GLY A 83 -18.27 -10.46 -7.82
C GLY A 83 -17.33 -10.84 -8.95
N GLY A 84 -17.72 -10.52 -10.19
CA GLY A 84 -16.77 -10.46 -11.30
C GLY A 84 -15.75 -9.37 -10.98
N TYR A 85 -14.52 -9.78 -10.62
CA TYR A 85 -13.57 -8.93 -9.90
C TYR A 85 -14.22 -8.24 -8.69
N GLY A 86 -14.88 -9.03 -7.83
CA GLY A 86 -15.61 -8.52 -6.66
C GLY A 86 -14.81 -7.46 -5.92
N ASN A 87 -15.48 -6.50 -5.30
CA ASN A 87 -14.96 -5.30 -4.63
C ASN A 87 -13.72 -5.49 -3.69
N TYR A 88 -12.61 -6.00 -4.20
CA TYR A 88 -11.32 -6.22 -3.57
C TYR A 88 -10.37 -5.19 -4.17
N THR A 89 -10.16 -4.09 -3.46
CA THR A 89 -9.09 -3.12 -3.75
C THR A 89 -7.79 -3.47 -3.04
N VAL A 90 -7.65 -4.68 -2.50
CA VAL A 90 -6.37 -5.14 -1.95
C VAL A 90 -5.92 -6.36 -2.74
N MET A 91 -4.85 -6.18 -3.51
CA MET A 91 -4.05 -7.28 -4.02
C MET A 91 -3.50 -8.02 -2.80
N ASP A 92 -4.17 -9.07 -2.33
CA ASP A 92 -3.66 -9.89 -1.23
C ASP A 92 -2.81 -11.02 -1.80
N SER A 93 -1.50 -10.84 -1.75
CA SER A 93 -0.52 -11.90 -1.94
C SER A 93 -0.19 -12.57 -0.59
N PRO A 94 0.46 -13.74 -0.56
CA PRO A 94 1.02 -14.30 0.68
C PRO A 94 1.82 -13.28 1.50
N ARG A 95 2.49 -12.37 0.79
CA ARG A 95 3.24 -11.25 1.37
C ARG A 95 2.35 -10.27 2.11
N ASP A 96 1.14 -10.00 1.64
CA ASP A 96 0.21 -9.05 2.27
C ASP A 96 -0.42 -9.63 3.53
N VAL A 97 -0.76 -10.92 3.51
CA VAL A 97 -1.12 -11.67 4.72
C VAL A 97 0.02 -11.61 5.75
N LYS A 98 1.25 -11.90 5.32
CA LYS A 98 2.42 -11.84 6.21
C LYS A 98 2.73 -10.41 6.66
N ARG A 99 2.50 -9.38 5.84
CA ARG A 99 2.66 -7.97 6.24
C ARG A 99 1.62 -7.54 7.26
N TYR A 100 0.40 -8.07 7.19
CA TYR A 100 -0.60 -7.86 8.22
C TYR A 100 -0.15 -8.46 9.56
N VAL A 101 0.39 -9.69 9.53
CA VAL A 101 0.90 -10.37 10.73
C VAL A 101 2.21 -9.77 11.24
N TYR A 102 3.08 -9.33 10.35
CA TYR A 102 4.41 -8.76 10.60
C TYR A 102 4.52 -7.33 10.05
N PRO A 103 3.78 -6.36 10.62
CA PRO A 103 3.77 -5.00 10.12
C PRO A 103 5.16 -4.36 10.24
N GLY A 104 5.75 -4.02 9.08
CA GLY A 104 7.09 -3.43 9.00
C GLY A 104 8.25 -4.41 8.82
N ALA A 105 8.00 -5.71 8.67
CA ALA A 105 9.02 -6.63 8.21
C ALA A 105 9.44 -6.30 6.77
N THR A 106 10.74 -6.27 6.50
CA THR A 106 11.28 -6.07 5.15
C THR A 106 10.89 -7.24 4.25
N ASP A 107 10.89 -7.03 2.92
CA ASP A 107 10.63 -8.11 1.96
C ASP A 107 11.58 -9.31 2.11
N ALA A 108 12.77 -9.11 2.70
CA ALA A 108 13.70 -10.19 3.00
C ALA A 108 13.34 -10.95 4.29
N GLN A 109 12.75 -10.29 5.28
CA GLN A 109 12.29 -10.91 6.52
C GLN A 109 10.95 -11.63 6.37
N LEU A 110 10.11 -11.16 5.45
CA LEU A 110 8.87 -11.84 5.09
C LEU A 110 9.12 -13.17 4.36
N ARG A 111 10.27 -13.29 3.68
CA ARG A 111 10.79 -14.57 3.17
C ARG A 111 11.28 -15.40 4.35
N GLY A 112 10.61 -16.52 4.62
CA GLY A 112 10.88 -17.40 5.75
C GLY A 112 10.06 -17.13 7.03
N ALA A 113 9.16 -16.14 7.03
CA ALA A 113 8.24 -15.91 8.16
C ALA A 113 6.95 -16.73 8.00
N THR A 114 6.59 -17.57 8.98
CA THR A 114 5.33 -18.35 8.98
C THR A 114 4.18 -17.56 9.61
N ILE A 115 2.92 -17.97 9.49
CA ILE A 115 1.83 -17.42 10.31
C ILE A 115 1.13 -18.55 11.07
N THR A 116 0.59 -18.27 12.26
CA THR A 116 -0.20 -19.25 13.03
C THR A 116 -1.65 -19.31 12.55
N PRO A 117 -2.39 -20.39 12.85
CA PRO A 117 -3.82 -20.47 12.53
C PRO A 117 -4.67 -19.38 13.18
N GLU A 118 -4.31 -18.94 14.39
CA GLU A 118 -4.98 -17.83 15.09
C GLU A 118 -4.77 -16.51 14.33
N GLN A 119 -3.54 -16.26 13.87
CA GLN A 119 -3.20 -15.09 13.05
C GLN A 119 -3.91 -15.13 11.70
N ALA A 120 -4.06 -16.31 11.10
CA ALA A 120 -4.83 -16.51 9.88
C ALA A 120 -6.32 -16.17 10.08
N VAL A 121 -6.94 -16.59 11.19
CA VAL A 121 -8.32 -16.21 11.52
C VAL A 121 -8.46 -14.71 11.76
N ALA A 122 -7.52 -14.12 12.50
CA ALA A 122 -7.52 -12.67 12.73
C ALA A 122 -7.39 -11.88 11.42
N TRP A 123 -6.57 -12.35 10.48
CA TRP A 123 -6.47 -11.77 9.15
C TRP A 123 -7.79 -11.90 8.37
N LEU A 124 -8.44 -13.07 8.39
CA LEU A 124 -9.74 -13.26 7.75
C LEU A 124 -10.79 -12.27 8.29
N HIS A 125 -10.84 -12.08 9.61
CA HIS A 125 -11.71 -11.09 10.25
C HIS A 125 -11.39 -9.67 9.79
N HIS A 126 -10.10 -9.33 9.73
CA HIS A 126 -9.63 -8.03 9.24
C HIS A 126 -10.07 -7.75 7.79
N VAL A 127 -9.99 -8.76 6.91
CA VAL A 127 -10.39 -8.63 5.50
C VAL A 127 -11.89 -8.85 5.27
N GLY A 128 -12.71 -8.83 6.32
CA GLY A 128 -14.17 -8.80 6.24
C GLY A 128 -14.84 -10.18 6.16
N TYR A 129 -14.17 -11.23 6.63
CA TYR A 129 -14.71 -12.57 6.74
C TYR A 129 -14.81 -12.99 8.20
N THR A 130 -15.95 -13.55 8.61
CA THR A 130 -15.98 -14.37 9.83
C THR A 130 -15.24 -15.67 9.57
N ALA A 131 -14.52 -16.17 10.56
CA ALA A 131 -13.88 -17.47 10.55
C ALA A 131 -13.75 -18.01 11.98
N THR A 132 -13.77 -19.32 12.14
CA THR A 132 -13.67 -20.01 13.42
C THR A 132 -12.46 -20.94 13.40
N LEU A 133 -11.61 -20.84 14.41
CA LEU A 133 -10.55 -21.81 14.67
C LEU A 133 -11.05 -22.89 15.65
N ILE A 134 -10.89 -24.14 15.26
CA ILE A 134 -11.20 -25.31 16.08
C ILE A 134 -9.90 -26.08 16.32
N ASN A 135 -9.54 -26.29 17.58
CA ASN A 135 -8.29 -26.97 17.98
C ASN A 135 -8.37 -28.50 17.92
N ARG A 136 -8.99 -29.03 16.85
CA ARG A 136 -9.07 -30.46 16.52
C ARG A 136 -9.47 -30.66 15.05
N PRO A 137 -9.28 -31.86 14.49
CA PRO A 137 -9.99 -32.31 13.29
C PRO A 137 -11.51 -32.27 13.47
N LEU A 138 -12.21 -32.04 12.36
CA LEU A 138 -13.66 -32.19 12.32
C LEU A 138 -14.05 -33.66 12.22
N THR A 139 -15.23 -33.99 12.73
CA THR A 139 -15.85 -35.29 12.52
C THR A 139 -16.44 -35.38 11.11
N THR A 140 -16.62 -36.61 10.62
CA THR A 140 -17.31 -36.93 9.36
C THR A 140 -18.61 -36.12 9.17
N ASN A 141 -19.46 -36.05 10.21
CA ASN A 141 -20.74 -35.33 10.14
C ASN A 141 -20.55 -33.81 10.02
N GLU A 142 -19.59 -33.24 10.75
CA GLU A 142 -19.28 -31.80 10.69
C GLU A 142 -18.72 -31.41 9.31
N ILE A 143 -17.86 -32.24 8.73
CA ILE A 143 -17.32 -32.03 7.37
C ILE A 143 -18.46 -32.02 6.35
N LYS A 144 -19.33 -33.04 6.41
CA LYS A 144 -20.49 -33.16 5.54
C LYS A 144 -21.41 -31.94 5.63
N GLU A 145 -21.79 -31.54 6.84
CA GLU A 145 -22.68 -30.40 7.09
C GLU A 145 -22.11 -29.11 6.48
N LYS A 146 -20.81 -28.85 6.71
CA LYS A 146 -20.15 -27.64 6.25
C LYS A 146 -19.99 -27.61 4.73
N LEU A 147 -19.52 -28.68 4.12
CA LEU A 147 -19.36 -28.75 2.66
C LEU A 147 -20.71 -28.70 1.94
N ASP A 148 -21.76 -29.36 2.46
CA ASP A 148 -23.13 -29.26 1.90
C ASP A 148 -23.67 -27.82 1.95
N ALA A 149 -23.30 -27.07 2.99
CA ALA A 149 -23.62 -25.66 3.16
C ALA A 149 -22.70 -24.71 2.38
N SER A 150 -21.84 -25.22 1.48
CA SER A 150 -20.85 -24.42 0.73
C SER A 150 -19.86 -23.65 1.61
N ILE A 151 -19.54 -24.20 2.79
CA ILE A 151 -18.57 -23.61 3.73
C ILE A 151 -17.23 -24.32 3.53
N PRO A 152 -16.18 -23.60 3.08
CA PRO A 152 -14.86 -24.19 2.94
C PRO A 152 -14.24 -24.52 4.30
N ILE A 153 -13.36 -25.53 4.30
CA ILE A 153 -12.68 -26.00 5.49
C ILE A 153 -11.17 -26.04 5.17
N ILE A 154 -10.36 -25.42 6.03
CA ILE A 154 -8.90 -25.43 5.93
C ILE A 154 -8.34 -26.29 7.08
N PRO A 155 -7.98 -27.56 6.82
CA PRO A 155 -7.19 -28.36 7.74
C PRO A 155 -5.78 -27.80 7.93
N ILE A 156 -5.36 -27.63 9.17
CA ILE A 156 -3.96 -27.36 9.54
C ILE A 156 -3.29 -28.71 9.83
N LEU A 157 -2.23 -29.01 9.08
CA LEU A 157 -1.56 -30.32 9.09
C LEU A 157 -0.14 -30.21 9.64
N SER A 158 0.31 -31.28 10.28
CA SER A 158 1.69 -31.49 10.70
C SER A 158 2.28 -32.72 10.02
N SER A 159 3.50 -32.62 9.47
CA SER A 159 4.24 -33.76 8.90
C SER A 159 4.86 -34.61 10.02
N SER A 160 4.82 -35.94 9.88
CA SER A 160 5.54 -36.86 10.78
C SER A 160 7.02 -37.01 10.41
N ASN A 161 7.48 -36.38 9.32
CA ASN A 161 8.86 -36.41 8.89
C ASN A 161 9.64 -35.24 9.50
N THR A 162 10.63 -35.54 10.34
CA THR A 162 11.42 -34.52 11.06
C THR A 162 12.49 -33.84 10.19
N THR A 163 12.73 -34.32 8.96
CA THR A 163 13.62 -33.69 7.98
C THR A 163 12.89 -32.92 6.88
N ASP A 164 11.59 -32.68 7.07
CA ASP A 164 10.78 -31.94 6.11
C ASP A 164 11.17 -30.46 6.13
N TRP A 165 11.77 -29.99 5.03
CA TRP A 165 12.30 -28.62 4.89
C TRP A 165 11.21 -27.54 4.92
N LEU A 166 9.93 -27.95 4.93
CA LEU A 166 8.78 -27.07 4.85
C LEU A 166 8.29 -26.49 6.20
N GLY A 167 9.03 -26.68 7.31
CA GLY A 167 8.94 -25.78 8.48
C GLY A 167 7.64 -25.77 9.30
N GLY A 168 6.73 -26.74 9.13
CA GLY A 168 5.74 -27.09 10.16
C GLY A 168 4.33 -26.46 10.10
N ALA A 169 4.00 -25.64 9.09
CA ALA A 169 2.62 -25.11 8.93
C ALA A 169 2.04 -25.46 7.54
N TYR A 170 1.53 -26.68 7.41
CA TYR A 170 0.82 -27.10 6.20
C TYR A 170 -0.65 -26.76 6.33
N ALA A 171 -1.23 -26.27 5.24
CA ALA A 171 -2.65 -26.05 5.13
C ALA A 171 -3.18 -26.83 3.92
N GLY A 172 -4.25 -27.60 4.14
CA GLY A 172 -5.02 -28.17 3.04
C GLY A 172 -6.32 -27.42 2.84
N LEU A 173 -7.02 -27.75 1.76
CA LEU A 173 -8.36 -27.26 1.47
C LEU A 173 -9.26 -28.47 1.22
N LEU A 174 -10.22 -28.69 2.11
CA LEU A 174 -11.28 -29.68 1.88
C LEU A 174 -12.34 -29.02 1.00
N TYR A 175 -12.58 -29.62 -0.17
CA TYR A 175 -13.42 -29.02 -1.21
C TYR A 175 -14.56 -29.92 -1.69
N ALA A 176 -14.52 -31.22 -1.38
CA ALA A 176 -15.55 -32.18 -1.79
C ALA A 176 -15.67 -33.36 -0.82
N HIS A 177 -16.78 -34.08 -0.90
CA HIS A 177 -16.99 -35.35 -0.21
C HIS A 177 -17.85 -36.30 -1.06
N ASP A 178 -17.74 -37.61 -0.83
CA ASP A 178 -18.57 -38.63 -1.48
C ASP A 178 -19.50 -39.37 -0.50
N ASP A 179 -20.73 -39.63 -0.95
CA ASP A 179 -21.63 -40.58 -0.33
C ASP A 179 -21.68 -41.84 -1.19
N VAL A 180 -21.27 -42.98 -0.63
CA VAL A 180 -21.39 -44.28 -1.30
C VAL A 180 -22.67 -44.96 -0.82
N ALA A 181 -23.66 -45.04 -1.71
CA ALA A 181 -24.89 -45.75 -1.45
C ALA A 181 -24.71 -47.24 -1.83
N VAL A 182 -24.59 -48.09 -0.82
CA VAL A 182 -24.83 -49.53 -0.95
C VAL A 182 -26.25 -49.80 -0.47
N ALA A 183 -27.03 -50.55 -1.26
CA ALA A 183 -28.46 -50.76 -1.07
C ALA A 183 -28.89 -50.78 0.40
N LYS A 184 -29.48 -49.66 0.84
CA LYS A 184 -30.24 -49.38 2.09
C LYS A 184 -29.62 -48.49 3.17
N ASN A 185 -28.41 -47.95 3.06
CA ASN A 185 -27.98 -46.82 3.92
C ASN A 185 -26.87 -45.98 3.26
N PRO A 186 -27.14 -44.75 2.78
CA PRO A 186 -26.07 -43.85 2.34
C PRO A 186 -25.19 -43.47 3.54
N LYS A 187 -23.88 -43.59 3.39
CA LYS A 187 -22.89 -43.05 4.33
C LYS A 187 -21.92 -42.19 3.53
N LEU A 188 -21.40 -41.15 4.20
CA LEU A 188 -20.15 -40.54 3.75
C LEU A 188 -19.10 -41.66 3.67
N ASN A 189 -18.19 -41.56 2.73
CA ASN A 189 -17.16 -42.59 2.58
C ASN A 189 -15.77 -41.94 2.52
N LYS A 190 -15.64 -40.80 1.83
CA LYS A 190 -14.40 -40.02 1.74
C LYS A 190 -14.66 -38.52 1.67
N SER A 191 -13.73 -37.76 2.25
CA SER A 191 -13.56 -36.33 2.00
C SER A 191 -12.29 -36.08 1.18
N PHE A 192 -12.36 -35.14 0.24
CA PHE A 192 -11.27 -34.81 -0.68
C PHE A 192 -10.59 -33.51 -0.25
N ILE A 193 -9.26 -33.58 -0.09
CA ILE A 193 -8.40 -32.49 0.35
C ILE A 193 -7.35 -32.21 -0.73
N GLU A 194 -7.15 -30.95 -1.08
CA GLU A 194 -6.04 -30.51 -1.95
C GLU A 194 -5.07 -29.69 -1.10
N ALA A 195 -3.76 -29.84 -1.29
CA ALA A 195 -2.75 -29.04 -0.60
C ALA A 195 -1.64 -28.59 -1.55
N ILE A 196 -1.19 -27.34 -1.41
CA ILE A 196 -0.11 -26.75 -2.22
C ILE A 196 1.14 -27.63 -2.10
N ASN A 197 1.80 -27.91 -3.22
CA ASN A 197 2.99 -28.78 -3.34
C ASN A 197 2.80 -30.26 -2.96
N LEU A 198 1.69 -30.66 -2.34
CA LEU A 198 1.39 -32.05 -1.96
C LEU A 198 0.36 -32.71 -2.89
N GLY A 199 -0.49 -31.91 -3.54
CA GLY A 199 -1.52 -32.40 -4.45
C GLY A 199 -2.78 -32.91 -3.73
N ASP A 200 -3.42 -33.91 -4.32
CA ASP A 200 -4.69 -34.45 -3.84
C ASP A 200 -4.50 -35.53 -2.76
N GLY A 201 -5.33 -35.47 -1.73
CA GLY A 201 -5.44 -36.44 -0.66
C GLY A 201 -6.89 -36.85 -0.43
N MET A 202 -7.07 -37.97 0.28
CA MET A 202 -8.38 -38.48 0.66
C MET A 202 -8.38 -38.85 2.14
N ILE A 203 -9.41 -38.43 2.86
CA ILE A 203 -9.63 -38.77 4.27
C ILE A 203 -10.87 -39.67 4.32
N GLN A 204 -10.71 -40.90 4.82
CA GLN A 204 -11.82 -41.84 5.00
C GLN A 204 -12.60 -41.50 6.27
N ASP A 205 -13.89 -41.80 6.25
CA ASP A 205 -14.77 -41.69 7.40
C ASP A 205 -14.20 -42.34 8.66
N GLY A 206 -14.19 -41.58 9.75
CA GLY A 206 -13.66 -42.03 11.05
C GLY A 206 -12.14 -42.08 11.14
N GLN A 207 -11.42 -41.66 10.08
CA GLN A 207 -9.96 -41.57 10.05
C GLN A 207 -9.45 -40.12 10.13
N GLU A 208 -10.31 -39.14 10.40
CA GLU A 208 -9.95 -37.70 10.38
C GLU A 208 -8.85 -37.34 11.39
N ASN A 209 -8.77 -38.09 12.49
CA ASN A 209 -7.72 -37.94 13.52
C ASN A 209 -6.44 -38.76 13.25
N GLN A 210 -6.44 -39.59 12.21
CA GLN A 210 -5.32 -40.48 11.87
C GLN A 210 -4.40 -39.85 10.82
N PRO A 211 -3.10 -40.17 10.83
CA PRO A 211 -2.19 -39.71 9.79
C PRO A 211 -2.57 -40.28 8.41
N PHE A 212 -2.61 -39.43 7.38
CA PHE A 212 -2.90 -39.79 6.00
C PHE A 212 -1.81 -39.29 5.03
N SER A 213 -1.85 -39.73 3.77
CA SER A 213 -0.86 -39.37 2.75
C SER A 213 -1.53 -38.70 1.56
N PHE A 214 -0.77 -37.84 0.86
CA PHE A 214 -1.17 -37.24 -0.41
C PHE A 214 -0.61 -38.07 -1.57
N ASN A 215 -1.31 -38.05 -2.70
CA ASN A 215 -0.85 -38.72 -3.92
C ASN A 215 0.06 -37.77 -4.70
N ASN A 216 1.28 -38.23 -5.00
CA ASN A 216 2.38 -37.45 -5.58
C ASN A 216 1.97 -36.48 -6.71
N SER A 217 2.44 -35.24 -6.61
CA SER A 217 2.11 -34.07 -7.43
C SER A 217 2.67 -34.10 -8.86
N LYS A 218 1.94 -33.50 -9.80
CA LYS A 218 2.21 -33.43 -11.26
C LYS A 218 3.39 -32.52 -11.69
N SER A 219 4.41 -32.30 -10.88
CA SER A 219 5.58 -31.52 -11.31
C SER A 219 6.89 -32.07 -10.75
N ASP A 220 7.75 -32.48 -11.69
CA ASP A 220 9.17 -32.80 -11.59
C ASP A 220 9.62 -34.16 -11.04
N GLU A 221 10.24 -34.92 -11.95
CA GLU A 221 10.92 -36.21 -11.78
C GLU A 221 12.17 -36.18 -10.85
N GLN A 222 12.32 -35.17 -9.99
CA GLN A 222 13.46 -35.06 -9.07
C GLN A 222 13.13 -35.15 -7.57
N ASN A 223 11.88 -35.43 -7.18
CA ASN A 223 11.54 -35.59 -5.75
C ASN A 223 10.86 -36.93 -5.44
N THR A 224 11.64 -38.02 -5.50
CA THR A 224 11.26 -39.36 -5.04
C THR A 224 11.24 -39.51 -3.50
N GLN A 225 10.91 -38.45 -2.74
CA GLN A 225 11.08 -38.40 -1.28
C GLN A 225 9.81 -38.19 -0.44
N ASN A 226 8.61 -38.02 -1.02
CA ASN A 226 7.42 -37.73 -0.20
C ASN A 226 6.46 -38.91 -0.02
N SER A 227 6.91 -39.89 0.78
CA SER A 227 6.04 -40.85 1.49
C SER A 227 5.66 -40.35 2.89
N GLY A 228 5.58 -39.02 3.08
CA GLY A 228 5.24 -38.40 4.35
C GLY A 228 3.81 -38.74 4.80
N LYS A 229 3.64 -39.01 6.09
CA LYS A 229 2.31 -39.06 6.72
C LYS A 229 2.02 -37.71 7.38
N TYR A 230 0.85 -37.16 7.10
CA TYR A 230 0.39 -35.87 7.60
C TYR A 230 -0.74 -36.10 8.59
N GLN A 231 -0.67 -35.41 9.73
CA GLN A 231 -1.71 -35.45 10.76
C GLN A 231 -2.46 -34.13 10.79
N TRP A 232 -3.80 -34.18 10.73
CA TRP A 232 -4.66 -33.01 10.93
C TRP A 232 -4.68 -32.63 12.41
N LYS A 233 -4.38 -31.37 12.73
CA LYS A 233 -4.26 -30.85 14.11
C LYS A 233 -5.33 -29.82 14.47
N GLN A 234 -5.54 -28.84 13.61
CA GLN A 234 -6.51 -27.75 13.83
C GLN A 234 -7.33 -27.53 12.57
N THR A 235 -8.46 -26.85 12.70
CA THR A 235 -9.35 -26.56 11.57
C THR A 235 -9.74 -25.09 11.58
N ILE A 236 -9.51 -24.39 10.47
CA ILE A 236 -10.17 -23.12 10.20
C ILE A 236 -11.42 -23.40 9.38
N THR A 237 -12.57 -22.92 9.84
CA THR A 237 -13.87 -23.17 9.20
C THR A 237 -14.82 -21.99 9.43
N ASP A 238 -16.07 -22.11 8.98
CA ASP A 238 -17.08 -21.04 9.03
C ASP A 238 -16.61 -19.74 8.37
N ILE A 239 -15.73 -19.89 7.37
CA ILE A 239 -15.21 -18.80 6.56
C ILE A 239 -16.34 -18.27 5.69
N LYS A 240 -16.90 -17.14 6.09
CA LYS A 240 -18.07 -16.49 5.46
C LYS A 240 -17.84 -14.99 5.48
N LYS A 241 -18.41 -14.26 4.52
CA LYS A 241 -18.42 -12.79 4.59
C LYS A 241 -19.15 -12.35 5.85
N ASP A 242 -18.55 -11.42 6.60
CA ASP A 242 -19.18 -10.86 7.80
C ASP A 242 -20.35 -9.93 7.40
N PRO A 243 -21.60 -10.27 7.75
CA PRO A 243 -22.76 -9.43 7.40
C PRO A 243 -22.86 -8.15 8.25
N SER A 244 -22.10 -8.05 9.34
CA SER A 244 -22.05 -6.86 10.22
C SER A 244 -21.06 -5.79 9.75
N MET A 245 -20.18 -6.13 8.81
CA MET A 245 -19.37 -5.15 8.10
C MET A 245 -20.29 -4.21 7.31
N ILE A 246 -20.44 -2.97 7.78
CA ILE A 246 -21.13 -1.89 7.05
C ILE A 246 -20.22 -1.50 5.87
N ASN A 247 -20.26 -2.29 4.80
CA ASN A 247 -19.24 -2.29 3.74
C ASN A 247 -19.42 -1.22 2.64
N ALA A 248 -20.37 -0.30 2.79
CA ALA A 248 -20.50 0.91 1.95
C ALA A 248 -21.69 1.71 2.47
N GLN A 249 -21.47 2.85 3.12
CA GLN A 249 -22.51 3.88 3.07
C GLN A 249 -22.35 4.59 1.74
N THR A 250 -23.26 4.32 0.80
CA THR A 250 -23.34 5.10 -0.43
C THR A 250 -24.04 6.42 -0.12
N ILE A 251 -23.36 7.51 -0.44
CA ILE A 251 -23.94 8.85 -0.46
C ILE A 251 -24.45 9.06 -1.87
N ASP A 252 -25.75 9.33 -2.02
CA ASP A 252 -26.33 9.63 -3.32
C ASP A 252 -25.96 11.04 -3.77
N SER A 253 -25.80 11.21 -5.08
CA SER A 253 -25.48 12.53 -5.64
C SER A 253 -26.64 13.52 -5.46
N ASN A 254 -26.30 14.75 -5.07
CA ASN A 254 -27.12 15.94 -5.15
C ASN A 254 -26.24 17.09 -5.67
N ARG A 255 -26.12 17.18 -7.00
CA ARG A 255 -25.23 18.16 -7.65
C ARG A 255 -25.56 19.61 -7.32
N VAL A 256 -26.85 19.95 -7.24
CA VAL A 256 -27.29 21.31 -6.85
C VAL A 256 -26.80 21.64 -5.44
N GLY A 257 -26.87 20.66 -4.53
CA GLY A 257 -26.36 20.78 -3.18
C GLY A 257 -24.84 20.61 -3.06
N GLY A 258 -24.11 20.33 -4.14
CA GLY A 258 -22.67 20.05 -4.16
C GLY A 258 -22.25 18.73 -3.51
N ILE A 259 -23.16 17.75 -3.51
CA ILE A 259 -22.90 16.39 -3.04
C ILE A 259 -22.75 15.49 -4.27
N PHE A 260 -21.66 14.76 -4.34
CA PHE A 260 -21.36 13.80 -5.38
C PHE A 260 -21.45 12.39 -4.82
N GLN A 261 -21.70 11.44 -5.70
CA GLN A 261 -21.82 10.05 -5.28
C GLN A 261 -20.49 9.54 -4.72
N SER A 262 -20.53 8.96 -3.52
CA SER A 262 -19.35 8.40 -2.86
C SER A 262 -19.70 7.20 -2.00
N LYS A 263 -18.70 6.36 -1.74
CA LYS A 263 -18.76 5.19 -0.87
C LYS A 263 -17.88 5.44 0.33
N LYS A 264 -18.49 5.46 1.52
CA LYS A 264 -17.78 5.46 2.81
C LYS A 264 -17.66 4.03 3.32
N THR A 265 -16.45 3.64 3.69
CA THR A 265 -16.14 2.32 4.26
C THR A 265 -15.61 2.50 5.68
N ILE A 266 -16.10 1.73 6.64
CA ILE A 266 -15.59 1.69 8.01
C ILE A 266 -15.35 0.22 8.38
N SER A 267 -14.14 -0.12 8.81
CA SER A 267 -13.77 -1.45 9.29
C SER A 267 -12.89 -1.30 10.52
N GLY A 268 -13.41 -1.60 11.71
CA GLY A 268 -12.68 -1.35 12.97
C GLY A 268 -12.24 0.12 13.13
N GLN A 269 -10.94 0.35 13.32
CA GLN A 269 -10.33 1.69 13.39
C GLN A 269 -10.08 2.34 12.00
N TYR A 270 -10.32 1.58 10.94
CA TYR A 270 -10.08 1.99 9.56
C TYR A 270 -11.30 2.68 8.99
N SER A 271 -11.10 3.78 8.27
CA SER A 271 -12.17 4.47 7.54
C SER A 271 -11.67 5.03 6.21
N SER A 272 -12.51 5.02 5.19
CA SER A 272 -12.21 5.63 3.90
C SER A 272 -13.45 6.21 3.24
N VAL A 273 -13.23 7.18 2.36
CA VAL A 273 -14.23 7.69 1.43
C VAL A 273 -13.65 7.69 0.03
N GLU A 274 -14.36 7.04 -0.88
CA GLU A 274 -14.06 7.00 -2.31
C GLU A 274 -15.22 7.61 -3.09
N PHE A 275 -14.93 8.54 -4.01
CA PHE A 275 -15.96 9.11 -4.87
C PHE A 275 -16.23 8.19 -6.06
N THR A 276 -17.48 7.76 -6.21
CA THR A 276 -17.94 6.83 -7.24
C THR A 276 -18.72 7.52 -8.37
N ASP A 277 -18.91 8.84 -8.25
CA ASP A 277 -19.57 9.66 -9.26
C ASP A 277 -18.83 9.60 -10.61
N SER A 278 -19.52 9.15 -11.67
CA SER A 278 -18.92 8.94 -12.99
C SER A 278 -18.33 10.22 -13.61
N SER A 279 -18.87 11.40 -13.28
CA SER A 279 -18.31 12.67 -13.76
C SER A 279 -16.98 13.00 -13.09
N ILE A 280 -16.84 12.69 -11.80
CA ILE A 280 -15.58 12.83 -11.07
C ILE A 280 -14.59 11.81 -11.61
N ILE A 281 -14.98 10.53 -11.71
CA ILE A 281 -14.11 9.48 -12.23
C ILE A 281 -13.58 9.88 -13.61
N LYS A 282 -14.45 10.30 -14.54
CA LYS A 282 -14.06 10.75 -15.87
C LYS A 282 -13.13 11.98 -15.82
N ALA A 283 -13.39 12.95 -14.94
CA ALA A 283 -12.55 14.13 -14.78
C ALA A 283 -11.18 13.82 -14.14
N THR A 284 -11.08 12.73 -13.36
CA THR A 284 -9.86 12.28 -12.67
C THR A 284 -9.05 11.21 -13.40
N GLN A 285 -9.59 10.60 -14.46
CA GLN A 285 -8.87 9.56 -15.20
C GLN A 285 -7.61 10.15 -15.82
N SER A 286 -6.45 9.54 -15.51
CA SER A 286 -5.18 9.91 -16.14
C SER A 286 -5.30 9.72 -17.64
N HIS A 287 -5.03 10.79 -18.39
CA HIS A 287 -4.88 10.68 -19.83
C HIS A 287 -3.54 9.99 -20.15
N ASP A 288 -3.50 9.24 -21.25
CA ASP A 288 -2.32 8.52 -21.72
C ASP A 288 -1.13 9.49 -21.89
N VAL A 289 -0.02 9.26 -21.19
CA VAL A 289 1.22 10.03 -21.38
C VAL A 289 1.95 9.50 -22.62
N PRO A 290 2.34 10.35 -23.58
CA PRO A 290 3.03 9.91 -24.78
C PRO A 290 4.31 9.17 -24.40
N THR A 291 4.42 7.92 -24.85
CA THR A 291 5.52 7.02 -24.51
C THR A 291 6.37 6.77 -25.76
N ILE A 292 7.70 6.78 -25.62
CA ILE A 292 8.61 6.39 -26.69
C ILE A 292 9.14 4.98 -26.40
N SER A 293 8.80 4.01 -27.24
CA SER A 293 9.42 2.69 -27.25
C SER A 293 10.58 2.69 -28.24
N TYR A 294 11.74 2.17 -27.87
CA TYR A 294 12.94 2.17 -28.72
C TYR A 294 13.86 0.99 -28.45
N GLY A 295 14.63 0.60 -29.46
CA GLY A 295 15.53 -0.54 -29.38
C GLY A 295 16.66 -0.46 -30.38
N THR A 296 17.68 -1.29 -30.16
CA THR A 296 18.89 -1.33 -30.97
C THR A 296 19.19 -2.74 -31.47
N TYR A 297 19.66 -2.85 -32.70
CA TYR A 297 20.22 -4.08 -33.23
C TYR A 297 21.71 -4.12 -32.91
N MET A 298 22.13 -5.12 -32.14
CA MET A 298 23.51 -5.26 -31.69
C MET A 298 24.23 -6.37 -32.45
N GLN A 299 25.51 -6.15 -32.71
CA GLN A 299 26.38 -7.15 -33.31
C GLN A 299 26.22 -8.52 -32.64
N ASN A 300 25.92 -9.54 -33.45
CA ASN A 300 25.78 -10.94 -33.02
C ASN A 300 24.72 -11.19 -31.92
N LYS A 301 23.81 -10.23 -31.68
CA LYS A 301 22.76 -10.32 -30.66
C LYS A 301 21.36 -10.01 -31.20
N ALA A 302 21.23 -9.67 -32.48
CA ALA A 302 20.00 -9.25 -33.13
C ALA A 302 19.37 -8.01 -32.47
N TRP A 303 18.06 -7.81 -32.65
CA TRP A 303 17.31 -6.75 -31.96
C TRP A 303 17.26 -7.05 -30.46
N MET A 304 17.72 -6.11 -29.65
CA MET A 304 17.46 -6.13 -28.23
C MET A 304 15.98 -5.86 -27.95
N PRO A 305 15.45 -6.31 -26.79
CA PRO A 305 14.11 -5.92 -26.36
C PRO A 305 13.94 -4.41 -26.39
N ALA A 306 12.81 -3.94 -26.92
CA ALA A 306 12.49 -2.52 -26.91
C ALA A 306 12.25 -2.05 -25.47
N VAL A 307 12.74 -0.87 -25.14
CA VAL A 307 12.59 -0.23 -23.84
C VAL A 307 11.74 1.03 -24.00
N THR A 308 10.99 1.39 -22.96
CA THR A 308 10.23 2.66 -22.89
C THR A 308 10.92 3.70 -22.01
N SER A 309 11.93 3.28 -21.25
CA SER A 309 12.82 4.13 -20.46
C SER A 309 14.15 3.41 -20.22
N GLY A 310 15.22 4.18 -19.99
CA GLY A 310 16.54 3.64 -19.68
C GLY A 310 17.37 3.26 -20.90
N TRP A 311 18.44 2.50 -20.68
CA TRP A 311 19.41 2.21 -21.73
C TRP A 311 19.00 1.01 -22.59
N THR A 312 19.12 1.16 -23.91
CA THR A 312 19.21 0.04 -24.85
C THR A 312 20.61 0.00 -25.48
N GLY A 313 21.02 -1.17 -25.97
CA GLY A 313 22.40 -1.46 -26.34
C GLY A 313 23.22 -2.01 -25.18
N VAL A 314 24.54 -1.94 -25.29
CA VAL A 314 25.49 -2.37 -24.23
C VAL A 314 26.44 -1.21 -23.93
N PRO A 315 26.02 -0.19 -23.16
CA PRO A 315 26.89 0.91 -22.73
C PRO A 315 28.18 0.37 -22.10
N GLY A 316 29.35 0.86 -22.54
CA GLY A 316 30.64 0.36 -22.06
C GLY A 316 31.09 -0.99 -22.63
N GLY A 317 30.23 -1.68 -23.39
CA GLY A 317 30.54 -2.95 -24.01
C GLY A 317 31.33 -2.83 -25.32
N THR A 318 31.81 -3.97 -25.80
CA THR A 318 32.57 -4.09 -27.06
C THR A 318 31.69 -4.34 -28.28
N LEU A 319 30.39 -4.58 -28.10
CA LEU A 319 29.46 -4.86 -29.19
C LEU A 319 28.98 -3.55 -29.84
N ARG A 320 29.11 -3.44 -31.16
CA ARG A 320 28.61 -2.29 -31.92
C ARG A 320 27.08 -2.34 -32.08
N MET A 321 26.47 -1.16 -32.07
CA MET A 321 25.11 -0.95 -32.56
C MET A 321 25.13 -0.84 -34.09
N GLU A 322 24.28 -1.59 -34.78
CA GLU A 322 24.18 -1.56 -36.26
C GLU A 322 22.89 -0.90 -36.74
N ALA A 323 21.80 -1.02 -35.99
CA ALA A 323 20.51 -0.40 -36.29
C ALA A 323 19.80 0.13 -35.04
N PHE A 324 18.88 1.07 -35.27
CA PHE A 324 18.05 1.72 -34.26
C PHE A 324 16.60 1.83 -34.75
N LYS A 325 15.64 1.69 -33.83
CA LYS A 325 14.21 1.90 -34.05
C LYS A 325 13.61 2.60 -32.85
N ALA A 326 12.63 3.47 -33.09
CA ALA A 326 11.80 4.08 -32.06
C ALA A 326 10.38 4.32 -32.58
N ASN A 327 9.39 4.29 -31.70
CA ASN A 327 7.98 4.54 -32.02
C ASN A 327 7.28 5.25 -30.85
N VAL A 328 6.30 6.09 -31.18
CA VAL A 328 5.42 6.71 -30.18
C VAL A 328 4.21 5.80 -29.90
N THR A 329 3.82 5.67 -28.63
CA THR A 329 2.57 5.01 -28.20
C THR A 329 1.86 5.89 -27.16
N HIS A 330 0.60 5.58 -26.85
CA HIS A 330 -0.18 6.27 -25.79
C HIS A 330 -0.28 7.79 -26.02
N LEU A 331 -0.69 8.21 -27.23
CA LEU A 331 -0.92 9.64 -27.50
C LEU A 331 -2.25 10.09 -26.86
N PRO A 332 -2.26 11.19 -26.07
CA PRO A 332 -3.49 11.73 -25.52
C PRO A 332 -4.46 12.19 -26.62
N GLU A 333 -5.76 12.19 -26.30
CA GLU A 333 -6.81 12.65 -27.22
C GLU A 333 -6.53 14.10 -27.67
N GLY A 334 -6.61 14.35 -28.99
CA GLY A 334 -6.35 15.67 -29.57
C GLY A 334 -4.87 16.01 -29.82
N ILE A 335 -3.93 15.19 -29.35
CA ILE A 335 -2.50 15.27 -29.68
C ILE A 335 -2.20 14.40 -30.91
N THR A 336 -1.61 15.03 -31.93
CA THR A 336 -1.18 14.37 -33.17
C THR A 336 0.34 14.44 -33.32
N GLY A 337 0.95 13.47 -33.99
CA GLY A 337 2.41 13.45 -34.19
C GLY A 337 3.01 12.06 -34.06
N GLY A 338 4.34 12.01 -34.09
CA GLY A 338 5.14 10.79 -34.02
C GLY A 338 6.61 11.11 -33.75
N ILE A 339 7.49 10.15 -34.04
CA ILE A 339 8.95 10.29 -33.88
C ILE A 339 9.66 10.05 -35.20
N SER A 340 10.64 10.91 -35.52
CA SER A 340 11.49 10.78 -36.70
C SER A 340 12.96 10.76 -36.32
N TYR A 341 13.75 9.90 -36.95
CA TYR A 341 15.16 9.73 -36.62
C TYR A 341 16.00 9.31 -37.82
N SER A 342 17.29 9.63 -37.76
CA SER A 342 18.29 9.20 -38.74
C SER A 342 19.55 8.70 -38.04
N ALA A 343 20.29 7.82 -38.73
CA ALA A 343 21.56 7.29 -38.26
C ALA A 343 22.69 7.64 -39.23
N HIS A 344 23.86 7.95 -38.68
CA HIS A 344 25.11 8.03 -39.39
C HIS A 344 25.83 6.69 -39.28
N VAL A 345 25.94 5.96 -40.39
CA VAL A 345 26.52 4.62 -40.43
C VAL A 345 27.93 4.68 -41.00
N GLN A 346 28.84 3.89 -40.43
CA GLN A 346 30.21 3.74 -40.94
C GLN A 346 30.22 3.50 -42.45
N ASN A 347 31.09 4.21 -43.17
CA ASN A 347 31.28 4.14 -44.63
C ASN A 347 30.06 4.48 -45.51
N ILE A 348 28.91 4.81 -44.91
CA ILE A 348 27.68 5.21 -45.60
C ILE A 348 27.38 6.70 -45.37
N GLY A 349 27.60 7.17 -44.14
CA GLY A 349 27.23 8.53 -43.73
C GLY A 349 25.80 8.61 -43.18
N TRP A 350 25.24 9.82 -43.18
CA TRP A 350 23.86 10.05 -42.77
C TRP A 350 22.87 9.42 -43.75
N GLN A 351 22.04 8.51 -43.24
CA GLN A 351 20.91 7.96 -43.99
C GLN A 351 19.70 8.91 -43.94
N ALA A 352 18.75 8.71 -44.86
CA ALA A 352 17.47 9.42 -44.83
C ALA A 352 16.74 9.17 -43.50
N ALA A 353 16.00 10.18 -43.02
CA ALA A 353 15.21 10.06 -41.81
C ALA A 353 14.06 9.07 -42.01
N VAL A 354 13.83 8.24 -41.01
CA VAL A 354 12.72 7.29 -40.94
C VAL A 354 11.81 7.68 -39.78
N SER A 355 10.63 7.07 -39.67
CA SER A 355 9.66 7.38 -38.61
C SER A 355 9.05 6.12 -38.01
N ASP A 356 8.62 6.22 -36.76
CA ASP A 356 7.73 5.27 -36.05
C ASP A 356 7.91 3.78 -36.41
N GLY A 357 8.89 3.14 -35.79
CA GLY A 357 9.16 1.70 -35.89
C GLY A 357 9.99 1.29 -37.12
N ALA A 358 10.17 2.20 -38.09
CA ALA A 358 11.02 1.95 -39.24
C ALA A 358 12.51 1.89 -38.88
N MET A 359 13.29 1.05 -39.55
CA MET A 359 14.70 0.85 -39.20
C MET A 359 15.60 1.98 -39.72
N ALA A 360 16.42 2.57 -38.83
CA ALA A 360 17.60 3.35 -39.21
C ALA A 360 18.87 2.49 -38.98
N GLY A 361 19.87 2.58 -39.85
CA GLY A 361 21.08 1.78 -39.79
C GLY A 361 21.11 0.61 -40.78
N THR A 362 21.86 -0.44 -40.43
CA THR A 362 21.99 -1.69 -41.20
C THR A 362 21.91 -2.89 -40.25
N THR A 363 21.58 -4.06 -40.78
CA THR A 363 21.61 -5.31 -39.98
C THR A 363 22.47 -6.34 -40.70
N GLY A 364 23.42 -6.94 -40.00
CA GLY A 364 24.23 -8.04 -40.55
C GLY A 364 25.30 -7.60 -41.56
N GLN A 365 25.48 -6.30 -41.78
CA GLN A 365 26.50 -5.75 -42.69
C GLN A 365 27.82 -5.42 -41.98
N SER A 366 27.88 -5.62 -40.66
CA SER A 366 29.03 -5.28 -39.84
C SER A 366 29.43 -3.81 -39.84
N LEU A 367 28.49 -2.91 -40.14
CA LEU A 367 28.68 -1.47 -40.08
C LEU A 367 28.09 -0.91 -38.78
N ARG A 368 28.91 -0.16 -38.03
CA ARG A 368 28.48 0.50 -36.79
C ARG A 368 27.68 1.77 -37.08
N ILE A 369 26.76 2.11 -36.19
CA ILE A 369 26.25 3.47 -36.05
C ILE A 369 27.29 4.29 -35.27
N GLU A 370 27.62 5.46 -35.80
CA GLU A 370 28.54 6.44 -35.19
C GLU A 370 27.80 7.63 -34.56
N ALA A 371 26.62 7.96 -35.09
CA ALA A 371 25.77 9.02 -34.54
C ALA A 371 24.29 8.85 -34.90
N ILE A 372 23.39 9.48 -34.13
CA ILE A 372 21.95 9.54 -34.39
C ILE A 372 21.37 10.95 -34.18
N LYS A 373 20.27 11.25 -34.86
CA LYS A 373 19.42 12.45 -34.63
C LYS A 373 17.99 11.99 -34.41
N ILE A 374 17.28 12.60 -33.47
CA ILE A 374 15.91 12.22 -33.12
C ILE A 374 15.05 13.48 -32.94
N ASN A 375 13.88 13.52 -33.58
CA ASN A 375 12.91 14.61 -33.54
C ASN A 375 11.50 14.08 -33.25
N LEU A 376 10.66 14.91 -32.64
CA LEU A 376 9.22 14.70 -32.59
C LEU A 376 8.56 15.39 -33.79
N THR A 377 7.33 14.98 -34.13
CA THR A 377 6.55 15.58 -35.21
C THR A 377 5.14 16.01 -34.74
N GLY A 378 4.43 16.80 -35.55
CA GLY A 378 3.04 17.19 -35.28
C GLY A 378 2.86 18.10 -34.05
N LYS A 379 1.68 18.03 -33.43
CA LYS A 379 1.38 18.72 -32.16
C LYS A 379 2.22 18.20 -31.00
N LEU A 380 2.64 16.92 -31.05
CA LEU A 380 3.56 16.35 -30.05
C LEU A 380 4.85 17.18 -29.96
N ALA A 381 5.44 17.57 -31.09
CA ALA A 381 6.64 18.42 -31.12
C ALA A 381 6.41 19.86 -30.62
N GLN A 382 5.16 20.34 -30.61
CA GLN A 382 4.82 21.67 -30.09
C GLN A 382 4.71 21.66 -28.57
N GLN A 383 4.34 20.51 -28.00
CA GLN A 383 4.09 20.35 -26.58
C GLN A 383 5.22 19.62 -25.83
N TYR A 384 6.11 18.93 -26.52
CA TYR A 384 7.18 18.14 -25.91
C TYR A 384 8.54 18.39 -26.58
N ASP A 385 9.60 18.23 -25.79
CA ASP A 385 11.00 18.12 -26.18
C ASP A 385 11.45 16.66 -26.02
N ILE A 386 12.26 16.17 -26.96
CA ILE A 386 12.90 14.85 -26.86
C ILE A 386 14.39 15.01 -26.54
N TYR A 387 14.81 14.43 -25.41
CA TYR A 387 16.19 14.40 -24.93
C TYR A 387 16.76 13.01 -25.13
N TYR A 388 18.01 12.91 -25.56
CA TYR A 388 18.67 11.62 -25.74
C TYR A 388 20.17 11.69 -25.46
N SER A 389 20.69 10.65 -24.82
CA SER A 389 22.11 10.50 -24.48
C SER A 389 22.62 9.13 -24.92
N GLY A 390 23.95 8.99 -24.97
CA GLY A 390 24.61 7.84 -25.56
C GLY A 390 25.87 7.42 -24.84
N TYR A 391 26.37 6.23 -25.15
CA TYR A 391 27.73 5.81 -24.80
C TYR A 391 28.59 5.73 -26.05
N ILE A 392 29.63 6.56 -26.13
CA ILE A 392 30.57 6.57 -27.26
C ILE A 392 31.85 5.86 -26.86
N GLU A 393 32.28 4.90 -27.68
CA GLU A 393 33.52 4.16 -27.49
C GLU A 393 34.73 5.09 -27.20
N GLY A 394 35.48 4.77 -26.15
CA GLY A 394 36.64 5.54 -25.71
C GLY A 394 36.34 7.01 -25.35
N THR A 395 35.08 7.37 -25.14
CA THR A 395 34.65 8.70 -24.66
C THR A 395 33.78 8.58 -23.41
N GLY A 396 32.95 7.53 -23.32
CA GLY A 396 32.06 7.29 -22.19
C GLY A 396 30.64 7.77 -22.42
N TYR A 397 29.89 7.94 -21.33
CA TYR A 397 28.55 8.52 -21.33
C TYR A 397 28.58 9.98 -21.78
N THR A 398 27.64 10.38 -22.63
CA THR A 398 27.49 11.77 -23.07
C THR A 398 26.43 12.50 -22.22
N ASP A 399 26.52 13.83 -22.20
CA ASP A 399 25.39 14.67 -21.83
C ASP A 399 24.19 14.42 -22.76
N TYR A 400 23.01 14.83 -22.33
CA TYR A 400 21.81 14.80 -23.16
C TYR A 400 21.87 15.87 -24.25
N VAL A 401 21.62 15.46 -25.49
CA VAL A 401 21.27 16.34 -26.60
C VAL A 401 19.76 16.34 -26.79
N LYS A 402 19.20 17.31 -27.52
CA LYS A 402 17.75 17.37 -27.75
C LYS A 402 17.34 17.70 -29.17
N ASN A 403 16.11 17.35 -29.55
CA ASN A 403 15.41 17.83 -30.74
C ASN A 403 16.26 17.94 -32.02
N GLY A 404 16.77 16.81 -32.50
CA GLY A 404 17.50 16.72 -33.77
C GLY A 404 18.99 17.05 -33.70
N GLU A 405 19.51 17.41 -32.52
CA GLU A 405 20.94 17.51 -32.27
C GLU A 405 21.68 16.17 -32.45
N ILE A 406 22.97 16.22 -32.74
CA ILE A 406 23.75 15.01 -33.02
C ILE A 406 24.15 14.33 -31.72
N LEU A 407 23.67 13.10 -31.50
CA LEU A 407 24.23 12.21 -30.49
C LEU A 407 25.26 11.29 -31.15
N GLY A 408 26.54 11.43 -30.80
CA GLY A 408 27.63 10.64 -31.37
C GLY A 408 28.73 11.50 -32.00
N LYS A 409 29.67 10.87 -32.70
CA LYS A 409 30.75 11.57 -33.42
C LYS A 409 30.92 10.99 -34.81
N THR A 410 30.70 11.81 -35.83
CA THR A 410 30.89 11.41 -37.24
C THR A 410 32.37 11.48 -37.62
N GLY A 411 32.88 10.50 -38.38
CA GLY A 411 34.21 10.57 -38.99
C GLY A 411 35.38 10.33 -38.03
N THR A 412 35.13 9.98 -36.76
CA THR A 412 36.18 9.61 -35.79
C THR A 412 36.35 8.10 -35.62
N SER A 413 35.64 7.31 -36.43
CA SER A 413 35.59 5.84 -36.33
C SER A 413 35.16 5.27 -34.97
N LYS A 414 34.50 6.07 -34.12
CA LYS A 414 34.03 5.65 -32.79
C LYS A 414 32.59 5.15 -32.87
N MET A 415 32.29 4.01 -32.28
CA MET A 415 30.92 3.48 -32.23
C MET A 415 30.08 4.10 -31.11
N LEU A 416 28.78 4.22 -31.38
CA LEU A 416 27.76 4.45 -30.38
C LEU A 416 27.25 3.09 -29.88
N ASN A 417 27.43 2.77 -28.60
CA ASN A 417 27.16 1.44 -28.03
C ASN A 417 25.85 1.33 -27.25
N GLY A 418 25.23 2.45 -26.93
CA GLY A 418 23.94 2.48 -26.26
C GLY A 418 23.31 3.86 -26.34
N VAL A 419 22.00 3.89 -26.18
CA VAL A 419 21.15 5.08 -26.27
C VAL A 419 20.13 5.06 -25.15
N ASN A 420 19.87 6.23 -24.57
CA ASN A 420 18.79 6.48 -23.63
C ASN A 420 17.97 7.69 -24.14
N ILE A 421 16.65 7.59 -24.12
CA ILE A 421 15.72 8.61 -24.61
C ILE A 421 14.74 8.99 -23.49
N LEU A 422 14.54 10.29 -23.33
CA LEU A 422 13.63 10.92 -22.38
C LEU A 422 12.72 11.89 -23.15
N LEU A 423 11.41 11.82 -22.89
CA LEU A 423 10.43 12.78 -23.42
C LEU A 423 10.03 13.74 -22.31
N ARG A 424 10.04 15.05 -22.56
CA ARG A 424 9.66 16.08 -21.58
C ARG A 424 8.67 17.05 -22.16
N LYS A 425 7.54 17.31 -21.49
CA LYS A 425 6.67 18.42 -21.88
C LYS A 425 7.44 19.74 -21.86
N LYS A 426 7.18 20.58 -22.86
CA LYS A 426 7.64 21.96 -22.91
C LYS A 426 6.93 22.73 -21.80
N THR A 427 7.62 23.74 -21.27
CA THR A 427 7.26 24.44 -20.04
C THR A 427 5.75 24.78 -20.00
N PRO A 428 5.01 24.35 -18.97
CA PRO A 428 3.60 24.70 -18.83
C PRO A 428 3.42 26.22 -18.72
N SER A 429 2.27 26.74 -19.18
CA SER A 429 1.88 28.12 -18.88
C SER A 429 1.90 28.32 -17.35
N PRO A 430 2.29 29.49 -16.82
CA PRO A 430 2.50 29.72 -15.39
C PRO A 430 1.36 29.32 -14.44
N SER A 431 0.15 29.06 -14.93
CA SER A 431 -1.01 28.65 -14.14
C SER A 431 -1.95 27.66 -14.85
N GLN A 432 -1.46 26.92 -15.85
CA GLN A 432 -2.30 26.05 -16.69
C GLN A 432 -3.14 25.08 -15.84
N GLU A 433 -2.52 24.48 -14.83
CA GLU A 433 -3.09 23.48 -13.93
C GLU A 433 -4.20 24.07 -13.04
N VAL A 434 -3.99 25.30 -12.58
CA VAL A 434 -4.99 26.04 -11.80
C VAL A 434 -6.20 26.37 -12.66
N LYS A 435 -5.97 26.87 -13.88
CA LYS A 435 -7.05 27.19 -14.84
C LYS A 435 -7.86 25.94 -15.17
N GLU A 436 -7.20 24.83 -15.49
CA GLU A 436 -7.84 23.55 -15.80
C GLU A 436 -8.63 22.99 -14.62
N SER A 437 -8.04 22.99 -13.42
CA SER A 437 -8.70 22.50 -12.22
C SER A 437 -9.92 23.36 -11.86
N ALA A 438 -9.81 24.68 -11.95
CA ALA A 438 -10.91 25.59 -11.67
C ALA A 438 -12.08 25.42 -12.67
N VAL A 439 -11.77 25.27 -13.97
CA VAL A 439 -12.79 25.07 -15.01
C VAL A 439 -13.42 23.68 -14.92
N LYS A 440 -12.63 22.61 -14.81
CA LYS A 440 -13.16 21.25 -14.74
C LYS A 440 -13.97 21.03 -13.45
N LEU A 441 -13.57 21.63 -12.32
CA LEU A 441 -14.36 21.60 -11.09
C LEU A 441 -15.74 22.22 -11.27
N ILE A 442 -15.84 23.42 -11.83
CA ILE A 442 -17.15 24.08 -12.00
C ILE A 442 -18.02 23.30 -12.98
N ASN A 443 -17.41 22.70 -13.99
CA ASN A 443 -18.07 21.84 -14.97
C ASN A 443 -18.67 20.55 -14.38
N LEU A 444 -18.24 20.11 -13.19
CA LEU A 444 -18.89 19.01 -12.46
C LEU A 444 -20.31 19.36 -11.97
N TYR A 445 -20.61 20.66 -11.87
CA TYR A 445 -21.91 21.20 -11.45
C TYR A 445 -22.78 21.66 -12.62
N GLU A 446 -22.18 21.87 -13.79
CA GLU A 446 -22.85 22.35 -15.00
C GLU A 446 -23.36 21.19 -15.86
N ASP A 447 -24.43 21.42 -16.62
CA ASP A 447 -24.87 20.47 -17.64
C ASP A 447 -24.00 20.57 -18.92
N GLY A 448 -24.24 19.68 -19.88
CA GLY A 448 -23.45 19.63 -21.12
C GLY A 448 -23.55 20.88 -22.00
N ASN A 449 -24.59 21.69 -21.87
CA ASN A 449 -24.79 22.92 -22.64
C ASN A 449 -24.17 24.15 -21.98
N HIS A 450 -23.86 24.07 -20.68
CA HIS A 450 -23.35 25.19 -19.88
C HIS A 450 -21.88 24.99 -19.46
N GLN A 451 -21.17 24.05 -20.08
CA GLN A 451 -19.74 23.83 -19.84
C GLN A 451 -18.93 25.10 -20.11
N LYS A 452 -17.97 25.39 -19.22
CA LYS A 452 -17.02 26.49 -19.34
C LYS A 452 -15.70 26.02 -19.90
N THR A 453 -14.96 26.94 -20.48
CA THR A 453 -13.62 26.74 -21.03
C THR A 453 -12.59 27.60 -20.30
N ILE A 454 -11.31 27.27 -20.47
CA ILE A 454 -10.21 28.14 -20.00
C ILE A 454 -10.31 29.53 -20.62
N SER A 455 -10.71 29.62 -21.89
CA SER A 455 -10.90 30.90 -22.57
C SER A 455 -11.96 31.78 -21.90
N ASP A 456 -13.01 31.17 -21.32
CA ASP A 456 -14.05 31.92 -20.60
C ASP A 456 -13.49 32.51 -19.30
N LEU A 457 -12.72 31.72 -18.55
CA LEU A 457 -12.02 32.18 -17.35
C LEU A 457 -11.02 33.30 -17.68
N GLU A 458 -10.20 33.12 -18.71
CA GLU A 458 -9.21 34.12 -19.14
C GLU A 458 -9.86 35.43 -19.57
N SER A 459 -10.96 35.35 -20.33
CA SER A 459 -11.75 36.51 -20.75
C SER A 459 -12.36 37.25 -19.56
N PHE A 460 -12.91 36.52 -18.58
CA PHE A 460 -13.47 37.12 -17.35
C PHE A 460 -12.38 37.79 -16.51
N ALA A 461 -11.27 37.09 -16.28
CA ALA A 461 -10.15 37.55 -15.47
C ALA A 461 -9.32 38.64 -16.16
N LYS A 462 -9.53 38.88 -17.47
CA LYS A 462 -8.81 39.83 -18.32
C LYS A 462 -7.31 39.53 -18.37
N ILE A 463 -6.98 38.26 -18.54
CA ILE A 463 -5.60 37.75 -18.59
C ILE A 463 -5.35 37.03 -19.92
N SER A 464 -4.09 37.01 -20.37
CA SER A 464 -3.68 36.21 -21.54
C SER A 464 -3.42 34.75 -21.15
N SER A 465 -3.26 33.88 -22.15
CA SER A 465 -2.97 32.46 -21.93
C SER A 465 -1.65 32.20 -21.20
N SER A 466 -0.69 33.11 -21.32
CA SER A 466 0.59 33.08 -20.61
C SER A 466 0.58 33.70 -19.21
N ASP A 467 -0.51 34.34 -18.81
CA ASP A 467 -0.61 34.98 -17.50
C ASP A 467 -1.09 34.01 -16.42
N ALA A 468 -0.65 34.25 -15.18
CA ALA A 468 -1.13 33.51 -14.01
C ALA A 468 -2.52 34.01 -13.56
N VAL A 469 -3.43 33.08 -13.28
CA VAL A 469 -4.74 33.41 -12.65
C VAL A 469 -4.61 33.39 -11.12
N SER A 470 -5.01 34.45 -10.43
CA SER A 470 -4.97 34.51 -8.95
C SER A 470 -6.15 33.78 -8.30
N ALA A 471 -6.01 33.40 -7.03
CA ALA A 471 -7.10 32.82 -6.26
C ALA A 471 -8.32 33.73 -6.18
N GLN A 472 -8.10 35.06 -6.03
CA GLN A 472 -9.18 36.04 -6.03
C GLN A 472 -9.95 36.05 -7.36
N GLN A 473 -9.26 35.99 -8.50
CA GLN A 473 -9.92 35.93 -9.81
C GLN A 473 -10.78 34.66 -9.98
N ILE A 474 -10.36 33.52 -9.42
CA ILE A 474 -11.14 32.29 -9.44
C ILE A 474 -12.39 32.42 -8.55
N MET A 475 -12.24 32.96 -7.34
CA MET A 475 -13.35 33.21 -6.43
C MET A 475 -14.38 34.18 -7.04
N ASP A 476 -13.92 35.27 -7.63
CA ASP A 476 -14.76 36.25 -8.32
C ASP A 476 -15.50 35.61 -9.51
N TRP A 477 -14.81 34.74 -10.26
CA TRP A 477 -15.40 34.02 -11.37
C TRP A 477 -16.48 33.03 -10.92
N TYR A 478 -16.23 32.26 -9.86
CA TYR A 478 -17.23 31.35 -9.30
C TYR A 478 -18.46 32.11 -8.81
N HIS A 479 -18.29 33.25 -8.14
CA HIS A 479 -19.40 34.12 -7.77
C HIS A 479 -20.15 34.68 -8.98
N PHE A 480 -19.44 35.11 -10.03
CA PHE A 480 -20.03 35.58 -11.29
C PHE A 480 -20.88 34.50 -11.96
N LEU A 481 -20.44 33.23 -11.88
CA LEU A 481 -21.18 32.08 -12.39
C LEU A 481 -22.36 31.66 -11.49
N GLY A 482 -22.59 32.34 -10.36
CA GLY A 482 -23.70 32.05 -9.46
C GLY A 482 -23.43 30.91 -8.48
N PHE A 483 -22.16 30.66 -8.14
CA PHE A 483 -21.78 29.70 -7.11
C PHE A 483 -21.54 30.37 -5.76
N GLU A 484 -21.92 29.66 -4.70
CA GLU A 484 -21.55 29.95 -3.32
C GLU A 484 -20.54 28.93 -2.83
N PHE A 485 -19.61 29.38 -1.98
CA PHE A 485 -18.60 28.54 -1.36
C PHE A 485 -18.11 29.24 -0.09
N ASP A 486 -17.57 28.44 0.82
CA ASP A 486 -16.87 28.90 2.00
C ASP A 486 -15.35 28.87 1.73
N THR A 487 -14.59 29.66 2.50
CA THR A 487 -13.12 29.76 2.36
C THR A 487 -12.40 29.37 3.64
N ASN A 488 -11.28 28.67 3.49
CA ASN A 488 -10.34 28.36 4.57
C ASN A 488 -8.94 28.86 4.18
N GLN A 489 -8.22 29.51 5.09
CA GLN A 489 -6.83 29.89 4.83
C GLN A 489 -5.95 28.63 4.81
N GLY A 490 -5.21 28.43 3.72
CA GLY A 490 -4.48 27.19 3.47
C GLY A 490 -5.39 25.96 3.36
N ARG A 491 -4.79 24.77 3.41
CA ARG A 491 -5.48 23.49 3.28
C ARG A 491 -6.31 23.13 4.51
N PHE A 492 -7.11 22.09 4.36
CA PHE A 492 -7.83 21.49 5.46
C PHE A 492 -6.96 20.67 6.40
N SER A 493 -7.28 20.74 7.70
CA SER A 493 -6.86 19.72 8.66
C SER A 493 -7.44 18.35 8.31
N LYS A 494 -6.82 17.26 8.79
CA LYS A 494 -7.36 15.90 8.68
C LYS A 494 -8.86 15.85 9.01
N ASP A 495 -9.25 16.38 10.16
CA ASP A 495 -10.64 16.33 10.63
C ASP A 495 -11.59 17.11 9.72
N LYS A 496 -11.17 18.28 9.20
CA LYS A 496 -11.98 19.06 8.25
C LYS A 496 -12.14 18.34 6.91
N ALA A 497 -11.06 17.76 6.39
CA ALA A 497 -11.10 17.01 5.14
C ALA A 497 -11.97 15.76 5.26
N MET A 498 -11.83 15.00 6.36
CA MET A 498 -12.68 13.85 6.65
C MET A 498 -14.15 14.27 6.78
N ALA A 499 -14.45 15.29 7.59
CA ALA A 499 -15.82 15.78 7.79
C ALA A 499 -16.46 16.25 6.48
N LEU A 500 -15.69 16.90 5.59
CA LEU A 500 -16.21 17.32 4.30
C LEU A 500 -16.45 16.12 3.37
N ASN A 501 -15.45 15.26 3.17
CA ASN A 501 -15.56 14.12 2.25
C ASN A 501 -16.62 13.10 2.73
N ASP A 502 -16.80 12.92 4.04
CA ASP A 502 -17.86 12.10 4.63
C ASP A 502 -19.29 12.53 4.26
N THR A 503 -19.44 13.72 3.69
CA THR A 503 -20.73 14.23 3.18
C THR A 503 -20.84 14.20 1.66
N GLY A 504 -19.91 13.54 0.96
CA GLY A 504 -19.86 13.48 -0.50
C GLY A 504 -19.46 14.81 -1.14
N ARG A 505 -18.75 15.68 -0.40
CA ARG A 505 -18.34 17.00 -0.88
C ARG A 505 -16.84 17.02 -1.20
N ILE A 506 -16.50 17.73 -2.27
CA ILE A 506 -15.12 17.99 -2.70
C ILE A 506 -14.71 19.43 -2.34
N TYR A 507 -13.41 19.70 -2.34
CA TYR A 507 -12.84 21.02 -2.07
C TYR A 507 -11.70 21.34 -3.05
N LEU A 508 -11.44 22.62 -3.28
CA LEU A 508 -10.36 23.12 -4.13
C LEU A 508 -9.35 23.89 -3.28
N THR A 509 -8.12 23.40 -3.20
CA THR A 509 -7.00 24.09 -2.57
C THR A 509 -6.15 24.77 -3.63
N LEU A 510 -5.95 26.07 -3.48
CA LEU A 510 -5.10 26.90 -4.32
C LEU A 510 -3.78 27.17 -3.60
N LEU A 511 -2.70 26.99 -4.34
CA LEU A 511 -1.33 27.10 -3.87
C LEU A 511 -0.58 28.15 -4.70
N LYS A 512 0.38 28.83 -4.09
CA LYS A 512 1.24 29.82 -4.75
C LYS A 512 2.68 29.36 -4.74
N ALA A 513 3.39 29.51 -5.86
CA ALA A 513 4.80 29.14 -5.92
C ALA A 513 5.63 30.01 -4.97
N SER A 514 6.43 29.37 -4.12
CA SER A 514 7.49 30.00 -3.33
C SER A 514 8.84 29.95 -4.03
N LYS A 515 9.00 29.05 -5.03
CA LYS A 515 10.18 28.94 -5.89
C LYS A 515 9.76 28.54 -7.31
N GLU A 516 10.01 29.41 -8.28
CA GLU A 516 9.58 29.26 -9.69
C GLU A 516 10.72 28.76 -10.60
N SER A 517 11.22 27.53 -10.40
CA SER A 517 12.31 26.98 -11.23
C SER A 517 11.85 26.56 -12.63
N THR A 518 10.57 26.21 -12.79
CA THR A 518 9.94 25.87 -14.07
C THR A 518 9.16 27.03 -14.69
N GLY A 519 8.97 28.13 -13.99
CA GLY A 519 8.07 29.22 -14.41
C GLY A 519 6.59 29.00 -14.07
N LEU A 520 6.25 27.92 -13.36
CA LEU A 520 4.95 27.78 -12.67
C LEU A 520 4.84 28.79 -11.52
N LYS A 521 3.70 29.47 -11.42
CA LYS A 521 3.43 30.52 -10.43
C LYS A 521 2.40 30.13 -9.38
N ASN A 522 1.53 29.19 -9.69
CA ASN A 522 0.53 28.67 -8.76
C ASN A 522 0.04 27.28 -9.18
N TYR A 523 -0.66 26.62 -8.26
CA TYR A 523 -1.10 25.25 -8.42
C TYR A 523 -2.48 25.01 -7.77
N GLY A 524 -3.29 24.10 -8.33
CA GLY A 524 -4.63 23.76 -7.85
C GLY A 524 -4.78 22.27 -7.53
N LEU A 525 -5.30 21.94 -6.35
CA LEU A 525 -5.53 20.57 -5.88
C LEU A 525 -7.00 20.38 -5.50
N ILE A 526 -7.59 19.26 -5.90
CA ILE A 526 -8.98 18.94 -5.55
C ILE A 526 -8.99 17.72 -4.66
N GLY A 527 -9.63 17.85 -3.49
CA GLY A 527 -9.76 16.77 -2.52
C GLY A 527 -10.97 15.87 -2.81
N THR A 528 -10.72 14.62 -3.17
CA THR A 528 -11.71 13.65 -3.65
C THR A 528 -11.74 12.38 -2.82
N GLY A 529 -11.57 12.49 -1.49
CA GLY A 529 -11.70 11.36 -0.57
C GLY A 529 -10.46 11.14 0.29
N TYR A 530 -10.43 10.02 1.00
CA TYR A 530 -9.31 9.68 1.88
C TYR A 530 -9.29 8.20 2.28
N MET A 531 -8.15 7.76 2.82
CA MET A 531 -7.99 6.53 3.60
C MET A 531 -7.36 6.87 4.95
N ASN A 532 -7.93 6.35 6.04
CA ASN A 532 -7.46 6.50 7.41
C ASN A 532 -7.33 5.09 7.99
N ASN A 533 -6.10 4.60 8.10
CA ASN A 533 -5.78 3.23 8.49
C ASN A 533 -4.66 3.21 9.55
N SER A 534 -4.23 2.02 9.98
CA SER A 534 -3.05 1.84 10.85
C SER A 534 -1.75 2.42 10.26
N ALA A 535 -1.70 2.58 8.94
CA ALA A 535 -0.62 3.21 8.21
C ALA A 535 -0.68 4.76 8.22
N GLY A 536 -1.78 5.38 8.67
CA GLY A 536 -1.94 6.82 8.80
C GLY A 536 -3.09 7.41 7.98
N TYR A 537 -3.12 8.74 7.86
CA TYR A 537 -4.12 9.47 7.07
C TYR A 537 -3.58 9.81 5.68
N GLN A 538 -4.33 9.43 4.65
CA GLN A 538 -3.96 9.57 3.24
C GLN A 538 -5.12 10.28 2.52
N PRO A 539 -5.06 11.60 2.31
CA PRO A 539 -6.04 12.31 1.50
C PRO A 539 -5.86 11.94 0.02
N ASN A 540 -6.96 11.71 -0.68
CA ASN A 540 -6.97 11.58 -2.14
C ASN A 540 -7.05 12.98 -2.74
N MET A 541 -5.93 13.47 -3.25
CA MET A 541 -5.82 14.74 -3.94
C MET A 541 -5.55 14.49 -5.41
N VAL A 542 -6.31 15.16 -6.27
CA VAL A 542 -6.18 15.05 -7.72
C VAL A 542 -6.04 16.44 -8.33
N THR A 543 -5.38 16.47 -9.48
CA THR A 543 -5.40 17.61 -10.39
C THR A 543 -6.16 17.17 -11.61
N PHE A 544 -6.94 18.06 -12.20
CA PHE A 544 -7.61 17.70 -13.44
C PHE A 544 -6.77 18.06 -14.68
N SER A 545 -5.43 18.05 -14.58
CA SER A 545 -4.53 18.47 -15.67
C SER A 545 -3.79 17.32 -16.36
N ASP A 546 -3.47 17.49 -17.65
CA ASP A 546 -2.74 16.51 -18.49
C ASP A 546 -1.21 16.73 -18.43
N GLN A 547 -0.70 17.16 -17.28
CA GLN A 547 0.69 17.60 -17.15
C GLN A 547 1.58 16.49 -16.61
N ASP A 548 2.77 16.38 -17.22
CA ASP A 548 3.91 15.58 -16.75
C ASP A 548 4.47 16.06 -15.39
N VAL A 549 3.91 17.15 -14.85
CA VAL A 549 4.23 17.75 -13.56
C VAL A 549 3.02 17.54 -12.64
N VAL A 550 3.05 16.42 -11.94
CA VAL A 550 2.04 16.11 -10.93
C VAL A 550 2.58 16.62 -9.58
N PRO A 551 1.83 17.45 -8.83
CA PRO A 551 2.12 17.68 -7.43
C PRO A 551 1.96 16.34 -6.74
N TYR A 552 3.08 15.72 -6.44
CA TYR A 552 3.06 14.45 -5.76
C TYR A 552 2.70 14.73 -4.31
N ALA A 553 1.48 14.38 -3.90
CA ALA A 553 1.07 14.35 -2.49
C ALA A 553 1.70 13.17 -1.71
N ARG A 554 2.80 12.61 -2.22
CA ARG A 554 3.76 11.80 -1.46
C ARG A 554 5.13 12.46 -1.59
N TRP A 555 5.86 12.51 -0.51
CA TRP A 555 7.08 13.30 -0.40
C TRP A 555 8.22 12.78 -1.28
N VAL A 556 9.09 13.70 -1.69
CA VAL A 556 10.25 13.44 -2.55
C VAL A 556 11.53 13.67 -1.74
N PRO A 557 12.45 12.69 -1.69
CA PRO A 557 13.75 12.85 -1.05
C PRO A 557 14.63 13.86 -1.81
N THR A 558 15.54 14.52 -1.10
CA THR A 558 16.56 15.34 -1.77
C THR A 558 17.55 14.45 -2.54
N ALA A 559 18.26 15.01 -3.53
CA ALA A 559 19.16 14.28 -4.45
C ALA A 559 20.33 13.48 -3.78
N LYS A 560 20.43 13.45 -2.45
CA LYS A 560 21.37 12.62 -1.68
C LYS A 560 20.71 11.46 -0.93
N GLU A 561 19.39 11.31 -0.99
CA GLU A 561 18.63 10.35 -0.18
C GLU A 561 18.01 9.28 -1.09
N LYS A 562 18.31 8.01 -0.81
CA LYS A 562 17.69 6.87 -1.51
C LYS A 562 16.22 6.77 -1.08
N ILE A 563 15.32 6.65 -2.05
CA ILE A 563 13.88 6.45 -1.84
C ILE A 563 13.66 5.19 -0.98
N ASN A 564 13.07 5.37 0.21
CA ASN A 564 12.65 4.29 1.10
C ASN A 564 11.22 4.55 1.61
N VAL A 565 10.37 3.52 1.58
CA VAL A 565 9.02 3.47 2.16
C VAL A 565 9.01 3.82 3.65
N ASP A 566 10.10 3.57 4.37
CA ASP A 566 10.23 3.91 5.80
C ASP A 566 10.19 5.43 6.07
N LEU A 567 10.70 6.27 5.16
CA LEU A 567 10.65 7.73 5.28
C LEU A 567 9.25 8.31 5.02
N LEU A 568 8.40 7.60 4.24
CA LEU A 568 7.01 7.98 4.00
C LEU A 568 6.16 7.78 5.25
N PHE A 569 6.39 6.69 5.99
CA PHE A 569 5.72 6.45 7.28
C PHE A 569 6.22 7.38 8.39
N GLU A 570 7.53 7.64 8.50
CA GLU A 570 8.08 8.63 9.46
C GLU A 570 7.65 10.08 9.18
N ARG A 571 7.27 10.43 7.94
CA ARG A 571 6.71 11.75 7.60
C ARG A 571 5.19 11.81 7.60
N GLN A 572 4.48 10.68 7.45
CA GLN A 572 3.07 10.61 7.83
C GLN A 572 2.87 10.80 9.34
N LYS A 573 3.89 10.49 10.16
CA LYS A 573 3.97 10.88 11.59
C LYS A 573 4.19 12.38 11.82
N ASN A 574 4.65 13.13 10.81
CA ASN A 574 4.91 14.57 10.83
C ASN A 574 4.16 15.27 9.69
N TYR A 575 2.83 15.39 9.78
CA TYR A 575 2.07 16.18 8.81
C TYR A 575 2.58 17.64 8.84
N SER A 576 3.52 17.97 7.95
CA SER A 576 3.88 19.34 7.62
C SER A 576 2.78 19.87 6.71
N TYR A 577 1.98 20.78 7.25
CA TYR A 577 0.86 21.40 6.57
C TYR A 577 1.29 22.48 5.56
N ASP A 578 2.59 22.77 5.39
CA ASP A 578 2.99 24.08 4.85
C ASP A 578 3.85 24.06 3.58
N THR A 579 4.31 22.90 3.10
CA THR A 579 5.15 22.82 1.90
C THR A 579 4.79 21.66 0.99
N PHE A 580 4.68 21.98 -0.31
CA PHE A 580 4.58 21.01 -1.40
C PHE A 580 5.70 21.27 -2.39
N SER A 581 6.26 20.21 -2.97
CA SER A 581 7.13 20.33 -4.14
C SER A 581 6.56 19.52 -5.29
N THR A 582 6.70 20.01 -6.52
CA THR A 582 6.41 19.22 -7.72
C THR A 582 7.61 18.35 -8.06
N ILE A 583 7.36 17.18 -8.65
CA ILE A 583 8.40 16.38 -9.30
C ILE A 583 8.15 16.25 -10.78
N ASP A 584 9.25 16.12 -11.52
CA ASP A 584 9.18 15.64 -12.90
C ASP A 584 8.94 14.11 -12.93
N LEU A 585 8.67 13.58 -14.13
CA LEU A 585 8.51 12.14 -14.40
C LEU A 585 9.76 11.29 -14.05
N TYR A 586 10.86 11.92 -13.63
CA TYR A 586 12.12 11.28 -13.26
C TYR A 586 12.41 11.40 -11.76
N GLY A 587 11.47 11.91 -10.97
CA GLY A 587 11.57 12.01 -9.52
C GLY A 587 12.41 13.18 -9.02
N ASN A 588 12.77 14.15 -9.88
CA ASN A 588 13.52 15.33 -9.47
C ASN A 588 12.55 16.42 -8.98
N ALA A 589 12.82 17.00 -7.81
CA ALA A 589 12.05 18.15 -7.32
C ALA A 589 12.27 19.37 -8.25
N VAL A 590 11.19 20.04 -8.63
CA VAL A 590 11.24 21.12 -9.62
C VAL A 590 10.82 22.49 -9.06
N ASP A 591 9.65 22.60 -8.42
CA ASP A 591 9.17 23.85 -7.79
C ASP A 591 8.68 23.63 -6.37
N ASP A 592 8.63 24.71 -5.58
CA ASP A 592 8.08 24.70 -4.23
C ASP A 592 6.84 25.60 -4.16
N PHE A 593 5.82 25.17 -3.41
CA PHE A 593 4.54 25.87 -3.26
C PHE A 593 4.15 26.05 -1.79
N GLN A 594 3.49 27.17 -1.52
CA GLN A 594 2.83 27.52 -0.27
C GLN A 594 1.32 27.53 -0.44
N GLU A 595 0.61 27.29 0.65
CA GLU A 595 -0.85 27.27 0.65
C GLU A 595 -1.43 28.68 0.67
N GLU A 596 -2.39 28.94 -0.19
CA GLU A 596 -3.07 30.23 -0.25
C GLU A 596 -4.47 30.13 0.37
N VAL A 597 -5.39 29.42 -0.29
CA VAL A 597 -6.79 29.31 0.15
C VAL A 597 -7.42 28.00 -0.32
N THR A 598 -8.27 27.42 0.51
CA THR A 598 -9.16 26.32 0.13
C THR A 598 -10.60 26.79 0.03
N LEU A 599 -11.22 26.54 -1.11
CA LEU A 599 -12.65 26.72 -1.37
C LEU A 599 -13.39 25.41 -1.08
N TYR A 600 -14.48 25.47 -0.31
CA TYR A 600 -15.25 24.29 0.07
C TYR A 600 -16.75 24.61 0.20
N ASN A 601 -17.58 23.58 0.44
CA ASN A 601 -19.05 23.73 0.43
C ASN A 601 -19.59 24.41 -0.84
N ILE A 602 -18.92 24.15 -1.97
CA ILE A 602 -19.23 24.72 -3.28
C ILE A 602 -20.62 24.22 -3.71
N ARG A 603 -21.50 25.15 -4.08
CA ARG A 603 -22.90 24.88 -4.44
C ARG A 603 -23.44 25.92 -5.41
N ALA A 604 -24.38 25.52 -6.27
CA ALA A 604 -25.09 26.47 -7.12
C ALA A 604 -26.09 27.29 -6.28
N LYS A 605 -26.18 28.59 -6.53
CA LYS A 605 -27.09 29.50 -5.81
C LYS A 605 -28.57 29.16 -6.09
N LYS A 606 -29.42 29.20 -5.06
CA LYS A 606 -30.88 29.09 -5.22
C LYS A 606 -31.46 30.38 -5.80
N ILE A 607 -32.49 30.26 -6.65
CA ILE A 607 -33.14 31.37 -7.37
C ILE A 607 -33.73 32.45 -6.41
N ASP A 608 -33.95 32.15 -5.13
CA ASP A 608 -34.69 33.01 -4.20
C ASP A 608 -33.86 33.70 -3.10
N ASP A 609 -32.53 33.53 -3.06
CA ASP A 609 -31.70 34.11 -1.99
C ASP A 609 -31.27 35.57 -2.29
N LYS A 610 -31.78 36.50 -1.46
CA LYS A 610 -31.51 37.95 -1.53
C LYS A 610 -30.01 38.24 -1.38
N VAL A 611 -29.50 39.08 -2.28
CA VAL A 611 -28.11 39.52 -2.33
C VAL A 611 -27.75 40.33 -1.08
N VAL A 612 -26.79 39.85 -0.30
CA VAL A 612 -25.99 40.68 0.60
C VAL A 612 -24.56 40.67 0.06
N PHE A 613 -24.14 41.76 -0.56
CA PHE A 613 -22.72 41.98 -0.84
C PHE A 613 -22.01 42.17 0.49
N PRO A 614 -20.97 41.38 0.83
CA PRO A 614 -20.02 41.83 1.83
C PRO A 614 -19.41 43.12 1.29
N SER A 615 -19.58 44.23 2.03
CA SER A 615 -18.86 45.46 1.77
C SER A 615 -17.38 45.15 1.63
N THR A 616 -16.73 45.73 0.63
CA THR A 616 -15.29 45.73 0.35
C THR A 616 -14.46 45.81 1.63
N GLY A 617 -14.20 44.66 2.24
CA GLY A 617 -13.17 44.51 3.24
C GLY A 617 -11.88 44.49 2.47
N THR A 618 -11.15 45.59 2.47
CA THR A 618 -9.72 45.58 2.18
C THR A 618 -9.07 44.66 3.19
N GLY A 619 -8.98 43.37 2.86
CA GLY A 619 -8.16 42.42 3.58
C GLY A 619 -6.72 42.89 3.45
N THR A 620 -6.22 43.54 4.49
CA THR A 620 -4.79 43.79 4.63
C THR A 620 -4.08 42.45 4.53
N ASN A 621 -3.14 42.33 3.59
CA ASN A 621 -2.11 41.29 3.61
C ASN A 621 -1.56 41.19 5.04
N PRO A 622 -1.74 40.07 5.76
CA PRO A 622 -1.07 39.89 7.03
C PRO A 622 0.42 39.68 6.75
N SER A 623 1.26 40.41 7.48
CA SER A 623 2.70 40.21 7.49
C SER A 623 3.04 38.77 7.86
N VAL A 624 4.00 38.24 7.12
CA VAL A 624 4.62 36.92 7.34
C VAL A 624 5.23 36.88 8.73
N THR A 625 4.76 35.95 9.56
CA THR A 625 5.51 35.48 10.73
C THR A 625 5.83 34.01 10.53
N ASP A 626 7.11 33.67 10.60
CA ASP A 626 7.61 32.29 10.61
C ASP A 626 6.90 31.47 11.69
N VAL A 627 6.08 30.48 11.29
CA VAL A 627 5.47 29.53 12.22
C VAL A 627 6.41 28.34 12.40
N LYS A 628 7.03 28.24 13.58
CA LYS A 628 7.82 27.09 14.04
C LYS A 628 6.94 26.14 14.86
N SER A 629 7.16 24.81 14.71
CA SER A 629 6.64 23.65 15.50
C SER A 629 5.78 23.96 16.73
N ASN A 630 4.61 23.30 16.88
CA ASN A 630 3.66 23.46 18.01
C ASN A 630 3.69 22.35 19.08
N ALA A 631 4.70 21.46 19.07
CA ALA A 631 4.93 20.49 20.14
C ALA A 631 6.42 20.45 20.55
N ASN A 632 6.67 20.13 21.82
CA ASN A 632 8.01 19.91 22.34
C ASN A 632 8.22 18.40 22.55
N PHE A 633 9.28 17.88 21.93
CA PHE A 633 9.69 16.49 22.06
C PHE A 633 10.93 16.41 22.95
N LYS A 634 10.97 15.39 23.79
CA LYS A 634 12.14 15.10 24.62
C LYS A 634 12.39 13.60 24.59
N THR A 635 13.48 13.21 23.95
CA THR A 635 14.03 11.85 23.97
C THR A 635 15.38 11.87 24.66
N ILE A 636 15.72 10.79 25.35
CA ILE A 636 17.06 10.61 25.89
C ILE A 636 18.04 10.51 24.72
N SER A 637 18.90 11.51 24.56
CA SER A 637 19.75 11.67 23.36
C SER A 637 20.78 10.55 23.16
N SER A 638 21.09 9.81 24.22
CA SER A 638 21.99 8.65 24.18
C SER A 638 21.27 7.32 23.97
N PHE A 639 19.93 7.33 23.91
CA PHE A 639 19.16 6.11 23.66
C PHE A 639 19.23 5.72 22.17
N SER A 640 19.37 4.41 21.94
CA SER A 640 19.42 3.82 20.61
C SER A 640 19.02 2.35 20.67
N VAL A 641 18.20 1.89 19.74
CA VAL A 641 17.92 0.45 19.58
C VAL A 641 19.10 -0.22 18.90
N ARG A 642 19.74 -1.17 19.59
CA ARG A 642 20.97 -1.86 19.11
C ARG A 642 20.76 -3.33 18.82
N GLU A 643 19.72 -3.90 19.38
CA GLU A 643 19.37 -5.30 19.27
C GLU A 643 17.85 -5.43 19.48
N VAL A 644 17.28 -6.49 18.93
CA VAL A 644 15.84 -6.78 18.97
C VAL A 644 15.70 -8.21 19.47
N GLN A 645 14.76 -8.43 20.37
CA GLN A 645 14.45 -9.73 20.94
C GLN A 645 13.81 -10.64 19.87
N GLY A 646 14.34 -11.85 19.76
CA GLY A 646 13.82 -12.96 18.98
C GLY A 646 12.85 -13.83 19.78
N GLN A 647 13.06 -15.14 19.74
CA GLN A 647 12.19 -16.13 20.42
C GLN A 647 12.59 -16.39 21.87
N GLU A 648 13.75 -15.90 22.28
CA GLU A 648 14.26 -16.00 23.65
C GLU A 648 13.47 -15.08 24.61
N PRO A 649 13.16 -15.54 25.84
CA PRO A 649 12.32 -14.80 26.78
C PRO A 649 13.11 -13.79 27.63
N TRP A 650 13.75 -12.81 26.99
CA TRP A 650 14.75 -11.91 27.61
C TRP A 650 14.38 -10.42 27.59
N CYS A 651 13.09 -10.08 27.53
CA CYS A 651 12.62 -8.70 27.34
C CYS A 651 13.25 -7.69 28.32
N ALA A 652 13.31 -8.03 29.61
CA ALA A 652 13.95 -7.20 30.64
C ALA A 652 15.47 -7.04 30.42
N GLU A 653 16.16 -8.06 29.92
CA GLU A 653 17.59 -7.96 29.62
C GLU A 653 17.88 -7.08 28.39
N TYR A 654 16.98 -7.06 27.41
CA TYR A 654 17.06 -6.13 26.27
C TYR A 654 16.88 -4.67 26.73
N ASP A 655 15.89 -4.42 27.59
CA ASP A 655 15.68 -3.10 28.21
C ASP A 655 16.89 -2.67 29.05
N ALA A 656 17.38 -3.55 29.94
CA ALA A 656 18.55 -3.30 30.76
C ALA A 656 19.82 -3.04 29.94
N ALA A 657 20.05 -3.77 28.84
CA ALA A 657 21.18 -3.52 27.94
C ALA A 657 21.08 -2.13 27.32
N ALA A 658 19.89 -1.75 26.84
CA ALA A 658 19.66 -0.44 26.26
C ALA A 658 19.82 0.69 27.30
N ILE A 659 19.37 0.48 28.55
CA ILE A 659 19.58 1.41 29.67
C ILE A 659 21.07 1.60 29.94
N ILE A 660 21.84 0.52 30.10
CA ILE A 660 23.28 0.60 30.40
C ILE A 660 24.01 1.36 29.29
N ASN A 661 23.74 1.03 28.03
CA ASN A 661 24.35 1.71 26.89
C ASN A 661 23.99 3.19 26.83
N SER A 662 22.73 3.54 27.15
CA SER A 662 22.24 4.92 27.19
C SER A 662 22.89 5.73 28.30
N LEU A 663 23.00 5.18 29.51
CA LEU A 663 23.64 5.82 30.66
C LEU A 663 25.14 6.02 30.42
N ASN A 664 25.80 5.06 29.77
CA ASN A 664 27.21 5.14 29.38
C ASN A 664 27.46 6.00 28.12
N LYS A 665 26.41 6.55 27.50
CA LYS A 665 26.48 7.40 26.30
C LYS A 665 27.27 6.78 25.15
N ILE A 666 27.12 5.47 24.96
CA ILE A 666 27.76 4.76 23.86
C ILE A 666 27.19 5.28 22.53
N SER A 667 28.05 5.67 21.59
CA SER A 667 27.60 6.21 20.29
C SER A 667 27.00 5.11 19.40
N ASN A 668 26.02 5.45 18.57
CA ASN A 668 25.29 4.47 17.73
C ASN A 668 26.20 3.67 16.79
N GLU A 669 27.33 4.26 16.39
CA GLU A 669 28.31 3.65 15.50
C GLU A 669 29.38 2.82 16.24
N SER A 670 29.45 2.89 17.58
CA SER A 670 30.43 2.14 18.36
C SER A 670 30.00 0.68 18.50
N THR A 671 30.92 -0.22 18.18
CA THR A 671 30.85 -1.65 18.50
C THR A 671 31.66 -2.01 19.75
N ASN A 672 32.43 -1.06 20.29
CA ASN A 672 33.25 -1.25 21.48
C ASN A 672 32.46 -0.93 22.75
N ASN A 673 32.62 -1.77 23.78
CA ASN A 673 31.99 -1.63 25.11
C ASN A 673 30.44 -1.61 25.10
N VAL A 674 29.82 -2.12 24.03
CA VAL A 674 28.38 -2.31 23.95
C VAL A 674 28.00 -3.49 24.86
N VAL A 675 27.02 -3.28 25.73
CA VAL A 675 26.40 -4.34 26.52
C VAL A 675 25.20 -4.88 25.75
N THR A 676 25.09 -6.20 25.63
CA THR A 676 23.95 -6.89 25.00
C THR A 676 23.11 -7.66 26.02
N ALA A 677 21.87 -7.99 25.66
CA ALA A 677 20.99 -8.87 26.43
C ALA A 677 21.67 -10.22 26.69
N LYS A 678 22.44 -10.72 25.70
CA LYS A 678 23.27 -11.92 25.85
C LYS A 678 24.33 -11.77 26.93
N ASP A 679 25.03 -10.63 27.00
CA ASP A 679 26.04 -10.37 28.03
C ASP A 679 25.42 -10.31 29.43
N LEU A 680 24.22 -9.75 29.54
CA LEU A 680 23.44 -9.74 30.78
C LEU A 680 23.02 -11.15 31.19
N MET A 681 22.43 -11.92 30.27
CA MET A 681 22.04 -13.31 30.51
C MET A 681 23.23 -14.19 30.94
N ALA A 682 24.39 -14.04 30.30
CA ALA A 682 25.61 -14.75 30.69
C ALA A 682 26.13 -14.33 32.07
N SER A 683 25.87 -13.09 32.49
CA SER A 683 26.21 -12.58 33.82
C SER A 683 25.28 -13.13 34.89
N TYR A 684 24.01 -13.32 34.54
CA TYR A 684 22.96 -13.81 35.41
C TYR A 684 23.08 -15.33 35.62
N LEU A 685 23.52 -16.06 34.59
CA LEU A 685 23.62 -17.52 34.59
C LEU A 685 25.01 -18.00 34.14
N PRO A 686 26.06 -17.80 34.96
CA PRO A 686 27.44 -18.13 34.57
C PRO A 686 27.63 -19.64 34.32
N GLY A 687 28.40 -19.97 33.28
CA GLY A 687 28.75 -21.35 32.92
C GLY A 687 27.74 -22.07 32.01
N LYS A 688 26.68 -21.39 31.54
CA LYS A 688 25.76 -21.91 30.52
C LYS A 688 26.24 -21.55 29.11
N THR A 689 25.97 -22.43 28.14
CA THR A 689 26.20 -22.12 26.72
C THR A 689 25.11 -21.20 26.19
N GLU A 690 25.37 -20.49 25.09
CA GLU A 690 24.38 -19.61 24.47
C GLU A 690 23.08 -20.34 24.10
N GLU A 691 23.16 -21.57 23.56
CA GLU A 691 21.99 -22.37 23.23
C GLU A 691 21.17 -22.77 24.47
N GLN A 692 21.83 -22.95 25.62
CA GLN A 692 21.15 -23.21 26.88
C GLN A 692 20.46 -21.94 27.38
N LEU A 693 21.16 -20.80 27.32
CA LEU A 693 20.61 -19.50 27.75
C LEU A 693 19.34 -19.17 26.96
N LYS A 694 19.31 -19.36 25.63
CA LYS A 694 18.16 -19.01 24.77
C LYS A 694 16.85 -19.71 25.15
N LYS A 695 16.92 -20.77 25.95
CA LYS A 695 15.77 -21.54 26.44
C LYS A 695 15.40 -21.20 27.89
N MET A 696 16.10 -20.24 28.51
CA MET A 696 15.93 -19.85 29.91
C MET A 696 15.47 -18.40 29.98
N GLY A 697 14.54 -18.11 30.89
CA GLY A 697 14.15 -16.75 31.24
C GLY A 697 15.22 -16.00 32.02
N GLY A 698 15.04 -14.68 32.09
CA GLY A 698 15.79 -13.79 32.98
C GLY A 698 15.74 -14.18 34.45
N GLN A 699 16.43 -13.43 35.29
CA GLN A 699 16.41 -13.63 36.75
C GLN A 699 15.33 -12.78 37.42
N ASP A 700 15.01 -13.10 38.67
CA ASP A 700 14.11 -12.26 39.47
C ASP A 700 14.68 -10.84 39.64
N ILE A 701 13.81 -9.85 39.84
CA ILE A 701 14.16 -8.42 39.93
C ILE A 701 15.32 -8.16 40.90
N LYS A 702 15.35 -8.82 42.07
CA LYS A 702 16.39 -8.61 43.08
C LYS A 702 17.75 -9.09 42.60
N SER A 703 17.78 -10.26 41.94
CA SER A 703 18.99 -10.81 41.33
C SER A 703 19.47 -9.95 40.16
N SER A 704 18.57 -9.49 39.28
CA SER A 704 18.89 -8.59 38.18
C SER A 704 19.50 -7.26 38.66
N LEU A 705 18.87 -6.61 39.65
CA LEU A 705 19.38 -5.38 40.26
C LEU A 705 20.76 -5.56 40.91
N THR A 706 21.02 -6.71 41.51
CA THR A 706 22.32 -7.02 42.13
C THR A 706 23.42 -7.05 41.07
N VAL A 707 23.17 -7.65 39.91
CA VAL A 707 24.15 -7.70 38.81
C VAL A 707 24.28 -6.34 38.13
N LEU A 708 23.18 -5.61 37.88
CA LEU A 708 23.24 -4.25 37.35
C LEU A 708 24.12 -3.34 38.21
N LYS A 709 23.95 -3.41 39.54
CA LYS A 709 24.76 -2.62 40.48
C LYS A 709 26.22 -3.06 40.51
N ASN A 710 26.48 -4.36 40.70
CA ASN A 710 27.83 -4.85 40.96
C ASN A 710 28.70 -4.92 39.71
N LYS A 711 28.11 -5.20 38.54
CA LYS A 711 28.85 -5.37 37.28
C LYS A 711 28.80 -4.13 36.41
N TYR A 712 27.63 -3.50 36.27
CA TYR A 712 27.40 -2.40 35.33
C TYR A 712 27.29 -1.02 35.99
N GLN A 713 27.39 -0.95 37.33
CA GLN A 713 27.29 0.29 38.11
C GLN A 713 25.97 1.05 37.86
N VAL A 714 24.91 0.32 37.50
CA VAL A 714 23.57 0.85 37.31
C VAL A 714 22.72 0.50 38.53
N ALA A 715 22.05 1.49 39.11
CA ALA A 715 21.08 1.30 40.17
C ALA A 715 19.70 1.73 39.66
N ALA A 716 18.66 1.03 40.10
CA ALA A 716 17.28 1.35 39.78
C ALA A 716 16.39 1.16 41.02
N ASP A 717 15.36 1.99 41.14
CA ASP A 717 14.31 1.87 42.14
C ASP A 717 13.13 1.09 41.55
N VAL A 718 12.57 0.16 42.32
CA VAL A 718 11.41 -0.65 41.90
C VAL A 718 10.14 -0.02 42.46
N ILE A 719 9.19 0.28 41.58
CA ILE A 719 7.94 0.96 41.94
C ILE A 719 6.77 0.08 41.49
N ASP A 720 6.08 -0.53 42.46
CA ASP A 720 4.92 -1.39 42.22
C ASP A 720 3.61 -0.57 42.04
N ARG A 721 3.67 0.40 41.12
CA ARG A 721 2.53 1.20 40.65
C ARG A 721 2.86 1.92 39.35
N LYS A 722 1.83 2.34 38.62
CA LYS A 722 2.00 3.28 37.51
C LYS A 722 2.57 4.62 38.00
N LEU A 723 3.55 5.15 37.26
CA LEU A 723 4.06 6.50 37.46
C LEU A 723 3.12 7.55 36.85
N THR A 724 3.04 8.70 37.49
CA THR A 724 2.39 9.89 36.92
C THR A 724 3.23 10.46 35.78
N PHE A 725 2.61 11.21 34.88
CA PHE A 725 3.34 11.86 33.79
C PHE A 725 4.46 12.79 34.30
N GLY A 726 4.22 13.49 35.42
CA GLY A 726 5.24 14.35 36.03
C GLY A 726 6.46 13.58 36.54
N GLU A 727 6.24 12.41 37.15
CA GLU A 727 7.33 11.52 37.58
C GLU A 727 8.12 10.99 36.38
N VAL A 728 7.45 10.54 35.31
CA VAL A 728 8.10 10.08 34.08
C VAL A 728 8.91 11.21 33.44
N LYS A 729 8.30 12.40 33.30
CA LYS A 729 8.94 13.59 32.73
C LYS A 729 10.23 13.93 33.46
N GLN A 730 10.22 13.90 34.80
CA GLN A 730 11.40 14.20 35.62
C GLN A 730 12.56 13.23 35.35
N GLN A 731 12.29 11.92 35.26
CA GLN A 731 13.32 10.91 34.97
C GLN A 731 13.90 11.10 33.56
N ILE A 732 13.04 11.28 32.55
CA ILE A 732 13.47 11.50 31.17
C ILE A 732 14.28 12.80 31.03
N ASP A 733 13.89 13.87 31.73
CA ASP A 733 14.64 15.14 31.73
C ASP A 733 16.06 14.99 32.33
N ASN A 734 16.21 14.09 33.31
CA ASN A 734 17.50 13.72 33.89
C ASN A 734 18.31 12.71 33.04
N GLY A 735 17.76 12.27 31.90
CA GLY A 735 18.39 11.26 31.04
C GLY A 735 18.30 9.84 31.59
N GLN A 736 17.30 9.56 32.44
CA GLN A 736 17.09 8.28 33.10
C GLN A 736 15.90 7.56 32.41
N PRO A 737 16.15 6.49 31.63
CA PRO A 737 15.08 5.69 31.04
C PRO A 737 14.32 4.92 32.13
N ILE A 738 13.10 4.48 31.82
CA ILE A 738 12.24 3.76 32.77
C ILE A 738 11.82 2.43 32.15
N GLU A 739 12.23 1.32 32.75
CA GLU A 739 11.70 -0.01 32.42
C GLU A 739 10.30 -0.17 33.05
N MET A 740 9.37 -0.71 32.29
CA MET A 740 7.98 -0.87 32.67
C MET A 740 7.52 -2.29 32.38
N ASP A 741 7.12 -3.01 33.42
CA ASP A 741 6.47 -4.30 33.30
C ASP A 741 5.00 -4.12 32.90
N VAL A 742 4.59 -4.80 31.83
CA VAL A 742 3.18 -4.88 31.42
C VAL A 742 2.70 -6.32 31.42
N PHE A 743 1.40 -6.50 31.70
CA PHE A 743 0.77 -7.80 31.86
C PHE A 743 -0.45 -7.90 30.94
N ASP A 744 -0.77 -9.12 30.53
CA ASP A 744 -1.97 -9.36 29.73
C ASP A 744 -3.21 -9.05 30.59
N LYS A 745 -4.05 -8.12 30.11
CA LYS A 745 -5.26 -7.69 30.82
C LYS A 745 -6.35 -8.75 30.78
N ASP A 746 -6.33 -9.60 29.76
CA ASP A 746 -7.37 -10.60 29.49
C ASP A 746 -7.03 -11.95 30.14
N ASN A 747 -5.91 -11.98 30.88
CA ASN A 747 -5.45 -13.14 31.61
C ASN A 747 -5.77 -13.00 33.10
N ASP A 748 -6.68 -13.83 33.58
CA ASP A 748 -7.15 -13.83 34.97
C ASP A 748 -6.11 -14.39 35.97
N ALA A 749 -4.98 -14.94 35.51
CA ALA A 749 -3.91 -15.38 36.39
C ALA A 749 -3.18 -14.20 37.04
N PRO A 750 -2.73 -14.32 38.31
CA PRO A 750 -2.02 -13.24 38.99
C PRO A 750 -0.77 -12.79 38.23
N ARG A 751 -0.52 -11.47 38.23
CA ARG A 751 0.65 -10.86 37.56
C ARG A 751 1.95 -11.47 38.08
N GLY A 752 2.86 -11.81 37.16
CA GLY A 752 4.16 -12.38 37.48
C GLY A 752 4.13 -13.90 37.75
N THR A 753 3.01 -14.57 37.47
CA THR A 753 2.95 -16.05 37.49
C THR A 753 3.34 -16.63 36.14
N GLU A 754 3.65 -17.94 36.07
CA GLU A 754 3.98 -18.62 34.81
C GLU A 754 2.90 -18.44 33.73
N ASN A 755 1.63 -18.36 34.15
CA ASN A 755 0.50 -18.16 33.23
C ASN A 755 0.27 -16.68 32.86
N ASN A 756 0.85 -15.72 33.57
CA ASN A 756 0.80 -14.28 33.26
C ASN A 756 2.16 -13.64 33.58
N SER A 757 3.19 -14.07 32.84
CA SER A 757 4.59 -13.77 33.13
C SER A 757 4.96 -12.31 32.92
N GLY A 758 4.13 -11.56 32.19
CA GLY A 758 4.38 -10.17 31.81
C GLY A 758 5.42 -10.02 30.69
N HIS A 759 5.64 -8.77 30.29
CA HIS A 759 6.60 -8.34 29.28
C HIS A 759 7.17 -6.96 29.66
N ALA A 760 8.48 -6.77 29.52
CA ALA A 760 9.14 -5.50 29.83
C ALA A 760 9.22 -4.60 28.58
N ILE A 761 8.93 -3.31 28.77
CA ILE A 761 9.11 -2.26 27.76
C ILE A 761 9.76 -1.01 28.37
N LEU A 762 10.44 -0.20 27.55
CA LEU A 762 11.26 0.91 28.02
C LEU A 762 10.70 2.28 27.62
N ILE A 763 10.40 3.15 28.58
CA ILE A 763 10.10 4.56 28.32
C ILE A 763 11.42 5.34 28.16
N VAL A 764 11.58 6.02 27.03
CA VAL A 764 12.82 6.70 26.63
C VAL A 764 12.62 8.17 26.27
N GLY A 765 11.38 8.63 26.28
CA GLY A 765 11.03 10.00 25.92
C GLY A 765 9.59 10.36 26.25
N TYR A 766 9.22 11.60 25.95
CA TYR A 766 7.86 12.09 26.04
C TYR A 766 7.57 13.21 25.03
N VAL A 767 6.29 13.47 24.83
CA VAL A 767 5.76 14.55 24.00
C VAL A 767 4.79 15.40 24.83
N ILE A 768 4.95 16.73 24.75
CA ILE A 768 4.02 17.71 25.34
C ILE A 768 3.66 18.80 24.32
N PRO A 769 2.48 19.45 24.48
CA PRO A 769 2.14 20.68 23.76
C PRO A 769 3.22 21.77 23.91
N LYS A 770 3.44 22.61 22.89
CA LYS A 770 4.47 23.68 22.95
C LYS A 770 4.20 24.71 24.04
N ASP A 771 2.93 25.00 24.30
CA ASP A 771 2.49 25.88 25.40
C ASP A 771 2.62 25.22 26.78
N GLY A 772 2.92 23.91 26.82
CA GLY A 772 3.12 23.14 28.04
C GLY A 772 1.82 22.75 28.76
N ASP A 773 0.65 23.07 28.21
CA ASP A 773 -0.63 22.78 28.86
C ASP A 773 -1.06 21.32 28.66
N ILE A 774 -0.65 20.48 29.60
CA ILE A 774 -1.03 19.05 29.63
C ILE A 774 -2.44 18.79 30.19
N SER A 775 -3.20 19.84 30.54
CA SER A 775 -4.57 19.72 31.06
C SER A 775 -5.62 19.68 29.95
N THR A 776 -5.36 20.37 28.83
CA THR A 776 -6.23 20.39 27.65
C THR A 776 -5.86 19.32 26.63
N HIS A 777 -4.59 18.88 26.61
CA HIS A 777 -4.09 17.83 25.72
C HIS A 777 -3.26 16.82 26.50
N ALA A 778 -3.63 15.54 26.44
CA ALA A 778 -2.89 14.49 27.12
C ALA A 778 -1.47 14.36 26.53
N PRO A 779 -0.43 14.32 27.37
CA PRO A 779 0.92 14.11 26.90
C PRO A 779 1.15 12.64 26.54
N TYR A 780 2.24 12.33 25.83
CA TYR A 780 2.54 10.98 25.36
C TYR A 780 3.90 10.52 25.87
N TYR A 781 4.04 9.22 26.14
CA TYR A 781 5.31 8.55 26.38
C TYR A 781 5.88 8.04 25.06
N GLU A 782 7.17 8.22 24.85
CA GLU A 782 7.93 7.47 23.83
C GLU A 782 8.44 6.20 24.49
N ILE A 783 8.04 5.06 23.94
CA ILE A 783 8.30 3.72 24.48
C ILE A 783 9.05 2.90 23.43
N TRP A 784 10.01 2.09 23.86
CA TRP A 784 10.64 1.04 23.07
C TRP A 784 10.15 -0.32 23.59
N ASN A 785 9.75 -1.20 22.68
CA ASN A 785 9.47 -2.59 22.98
C ASN A 785 10.65 -3.42 22.45
N PRO A 786 11.29 -4.28 23.26
CA PRO A 786 12.37 -5.18 22.82
C PRO A 786 12.09 -5.96 21.54
N TRP A 787 10.82 -6.27 21.22
CA TRP A 787 10.45 -6.94 19.97
C TRP A 787 10.62 -6.09 18.70
N TRP A 788 10.83 -4.78 18.85
CA TRP A 788 10.78 -3.83 17.75
C TRP A 788 12.13 -3.13 17.55
N GLY A 789 12.52 -2.93 16.29
CA GLY A 789 13.70 -2.13 15.94
C GLY A 789 13.53 -0.62 16.14
N LYS A 790 12.44 -0.16 16.78
CA LYS A 790 12.03 1.26 16.84
C LYS A 790 11.13 1.56 18.05
N THR A 791 11.04 2.84 18.42
CA THR A 791 10.12 3.33 19.45
C THR A 791 8.70 3.57 18.90
N PHE A 792 7.73 3.71 19.80
CA PHE A 792 6.33 4.04 19.55
C PHE A 792 5.82 4.99 20.64
N TYR A 793 4.65 5.59 20.42
CA TYR A 793 4.09 6.57 21.36
C TYR A 793 2.78 6.08 21.97
N VAL A 794 2.61 6.30 23.27
CA VAL A 794 1.41 5.92 24.01
C VAL A 794 0.94 7.12 24.82
N SER A 795 -0.36 7.42 24.78
CA SER A 795 -0.93 8.48 25.62
C SER A 795 -0.63 8.20 27.09
N SER A 796 -0.19 9.20 27.85
CA SER A 796 0.07 9.05 29.28
C SER A 796 -1.19 8.66 30.07
N SER A 797 -2.37 8.97 29.53
CA SER A 797 -3.67 8.61 30.08
C SER A 797 -4.10 7.18 29.77
N ALA A 798 -3.42 6.47 28.86
CA ALA A 798 -3.76 5.09 28.52
C ALA A 798 -3.61 4.17 29.75
N SER A 799 -4.63 3.35 30.01
CA SER A 799 -4.63 2.30 31.05
C SER A 799 -4.23 0.94 30.50
N ILE A 800 -4.23 0.77 29.18
CA ILE A 800 -3.88 -0.44 28.44
C ILE A 800 -2.95 -0.04 27.30
N ILE A 801 -1.90 -0.82 27.07
CA ILE A 801 -0.97 -0.64 25.95
C ILE A 801 -1.10 -1.87 25.07
N ASN A 802 -1.36 -1.62 23.79
CA ASN A 802 -1.47 -2.70 22.83
C ASN A 802 -0.09 -3.04 22.26
N LEU A 803 0.53 -4.10 22.80
CA LEU A 803 1.84 -4.57 22.36
C LEU A 803 1.77 -5.61 21.25
N CYS A 804 0.56 -6.05 20.91
CA CYS A 804 0.26 -6.69 19.64
C CYS A 804 -0.17 -5.57 18.69
N GLY A 805 0.54 -5.35 17.59
CA GLY A 805 0.13 -4.39 16.58
C GLY A 805 -1.22 -4.79 15.96
N THR A 806 -2.32 -4.40 16.59
CA THR A 806 -3.71 -4.57 16.11
C THR A 806 -4.30 -3.21 15.74
#